data_AF-A0A6N7IPL3-F1
#
_entry.id   AF-A0A6N7IPL3-F1
#
_cell.length_a   1.000
_cell.length_b   1.000
_cell.length_c   1.000
_cell.angle_alpha   90.00
_cell.angle_beta   90.00
_cell.angle_gamma   90.00
#
_symmetry.space_group_name_H-M   'P 1'
#
loop_
_entity.id
_entity.type
_entity.pdbx_description
1 polymer ?
#
loop_
_entity_poly.entity_id
_entity_poly.type
_entity_poly.pdbx_seq_one_letter_code
_entity_poly.pdbx_strand_id
1 'polypeptide(L)'
;MSLKTSSRPRRAGLTGTILGFLPWILYWSLPAPWGPAGGLVGAAIIFGRQLLQKKPKIMDGFSLSFFALAALMLHGLHSPWFARWEGVLVFATLALMALASLAARSPFTLQYAREDWPREYWREPLFIQTNVHITLAWALAFIYGAGMTALNTLVPGIPPTPLLTHLGTITALVFTIFWPQYYPCRAVDRRLKEREARRPPWQNPDFAAWQQTRLFVPYNRPEKYGSAGWAGAEGAAGHSPGDGPGDGGQPPVTWESDITPGGTGEERPPIAGPASPLPIPLIRRTPPADRFDVIVIGAGIGGLTAAARLADRGLRVCVLERHHQPGGYCTSFVRKGYTFDGGVESVSGCWPNGPVRLLLEELGLERRIRFRRHGHRLITPGGVLDIPGSYVEFTNMLVDLAPHEEEGIRTLMGELQAAYYQVYQDTPRTGKVPAPPATVEETLSYPLDHPDFYRAMFYSWGEFLRRRVQDEHVLGILNMLTAYLGDRGPDTPAARMIPLMGYYVDGGVYPVGGSQRLADVLMEAVQEREGEVRLSTTVQRVLLHEGRVAGVSLGDGTCLLAPVVISNADPKQTFFRLVGAEHLPPDFVKRVERLRPSPSAFVLYLALERPAGLPERVFVRREGPLPRDTFGIGGFLLVSNSPLDPELVPPGCGDLTMITLTRLEADHLNRMTPSGYRAFKEELTRTMLDYVEEVVPGVTEHVVHVEAATPRTFYRYTWNHQGAIYGLEPEDGPEGPVWLDRKTPIPGLWLVGASVEPGPGIEGVVISGTYCANEIRAGRTGFTL
;
A
#
# COMPACT_ATOMS: atom_id res chain seq x y z
N MET A 1 -5.92 9.48 4.48
CA MET A 1 -6.21 10.22 3.23
C MET A 1 -5.43 11.51 3.35
N SER A 2 -4.71 11.91 2.30
CA SER A 2 -4.08 13.23 2.10
C SER A 2 -4.01 14.21 3.29
N LEU A 3 -2.90 14.21 4.03
CA LEU A 3 -2.31 15.47 4.51
C LEU A 3 -0.86 15.69 4.03
N LYS A 4 -0.35 14.80 3.17
CA LYS A 4 0.97 14.95 2.54
C LYS A 4 1.02 14.54 1.06
N THR A 5 -0.12 14.41 0.37
CA THR A 5 -0.11 14.36 -1.10
C THR A 5 -0.07 15.78 -1.66
N SER A 6 1.05 16.08 -2.33
CA SER A 6 1.27 17.21 -3.25
C SER A 6 1.07 18.61 -2.67
N SER A 7 2.15 19.39 -2.74
CA SER A 7 2.37 20.63 -2.01
C SER A 7 2.66 20.38 -0.52
N ARG A 8 3.85 20.77 -0.05
CA ARG A 8 3.93 21.44 1.27
C ARG A 8 2.66 22.28 1.38
N PRO A 9 1.93 22.34 2.51
CA PRO A 9 0.90 23.36 2.62
C PRO A 9 1.55 24.63 2.09
N ARG A 10 1.03 25.19 0.98
CA ARG A 10 1.38 26.55 0.56
C ARG A 10 1.42 27.32 1.88
N ARG A 11 2.41 28.19 2.10
CA ARG A 11 2.52 29.00 3.33
C ARG A 11 1.17 29.74 3.60
N ALA A 12 0.18 29.02 4.11
CA ALA A 12 -1.25 29.29 4.07
C ALA A 12 -1.63 29.47 5.52
N GLY A 13 -2.02 30.68 5.84
CA GLY A 13 -1.99 31.29 7.17
C GLY A 13 -1.17 32.56 7.18
N LEU A 14 -0.12 32.66 6.33
CA LEU A 14 0.79 33.80 6.33
C LEU A 14 0.25 34.96 5.50
N THR A 15 -0.32 34.69 4.32
CA THR A 15 -0.78 35.72 3.37
C THR A 15 -1.92 36.57 3.93
N GLY A 16 -2.95 35.95 4.52
CA GLY A 16 -4.08 36.69 5.10
C GLY A 16 -3.67 37.54 6.30
N THR A 17 -2.91 36.94 7.23
CA THR A 17 -2.45 37.61 8.46
C THR A 17 -1.49 38.77 8.13
N ILE A 18 -0.53 38.58 7.22
CA ILE A 18 0.37 39.65 6.75
C ILE A 18 -0.42 40.76 6.06
N LEU A 19 -1.43 40.43 5.24
CA LEU A 19 -2.26 41.43 4.59
C LEU A 19 -2.96 42.33 5.60
N GLY A 20 -3.44 41.76 6.71
CA GLY A 20 -4.05 42.52 7.80
C GLY A 20 -3.06 43.48 8.48
N PHE A 21 -1.77 43.15 8.53
CA PHE A 21 -0.73 44.02 9.09
C PHE A 21 -0.27 45.14 8.14
N LEU A 22 -0.71 45.14 6.88
CA LEU A 22 -0.31 46.12 5.88
C LEU A 22 -0.46 47.59 6.31
N PRO A 23 -1.54 48.03 7.01
CA PRO A 23 -1.65 49.41 7.49
C PRO A 23 -0.52 49.80 8.45
N TRP A 24 -0.12 48.85 9.31
CA TRP A 24 0.95 49.03 10.28
C TRP A 24 2.33 48.99 9.61
N ILE A 25 2.50 48.15 8.60
CA ILE A 25 3.70 48.11 7.77
C ILE A 25 3.88 49.44 7.02
N LEU A 26 2.81 49.97 6.43
CA LEU A 26 2.84 51.27 5.74
C LEU A 26 3.17 52.41 6.71
N TYR A 27 2.61 52.39 7.92
CA TYR A 27 2.96 53.34 8.97
C TYR A 27 4.45 53.31 9.32
N TRP A 28 5.05 52.14 9.50
CA TRP A 28 6.48 52.01 9.80
C TRP A 28 7.41 52.27 8.61
N SER A 29 6.93 52.10 7.39
CA SER A 29 7.75 52.22 6.17
C SER A 29 7.84 53.65 5.63
N LEU A 30 6.87 54.51 5.98
CA LEU A 30 6.83 55.89 5.48
C LEU A 30 7.52 56.83 6.48
N PRO A 31 8.34 57.78 5.99
CA PRO A 31 8.99 58.76 6.85
C PRO A 31 7.95 59.69 7.48
N ALA A 32 8.27 60.20 8.67
CA ALA A 32 7.46 61.26 9.29
C ALA A 32 7.38 62.49 8.37
N PRO A 33 6.21 63.16 8.24
CA PRO A 33 4.96 62.91 8.97
C PRO A 33 3.98 61.97 8.23
N TRP A 34 4.39 61.28 7.16
CA TRP A 34 3.49 60.56 6.24
C TRP A 34 3.02 59.18 6.73
N GLY A 35 3.66 58.62 7.75
CA GLY A 35 3.30 57.31 8.35
C GLY A 35 1.82 57.16 8.70
N PRO A 36 1.24 58.01 9.57
CA PRO A 36 -0.17 57.93 9.97
C PRO A 36 -1.14 58.03 8.79
N ALA A 37 -0.87 58.90 7.82
CA ALA A 37 -1.68 59.06 6.62
C ALA A 37 -1.64 57.80 5.73
N GLY A 38 -0.45 57.21 5.53
CA GLY A 38 -0.31 55.96 4.78
C GLY A 38 -0.96 54.77 5.49
N GLY A 39 -0.86 54.70 6.82
CA GLY A 39 -1.57 53.71 7.64
C GLY A 39 -3.09 53.85 7.53
N LEU A 40 -3.62 55.08 7.53
CA LEU A 40 -5.05 55.36 7.36
C LEU A 40 -5.56 54.91 5.99
N VAL A 41 -4.82 55.22 4.92
CA VAL A 41 -5.16 54.78 3.56
C VAL A 41 -5.16 53.25 3.47
N GLY A 42 -4.13 52.59 4.00
CA GLY A 42 -4.06 51.13 4.04
C GLY A 42 -5.23 50.50 4.81
N ALA A 43 -5.55 51.04 6.00
CA ALA A 43 -6.65 50.56 6.84
C ALA A 43 -8.01 50.77 6.16
N ALA A 44 -8.24 51.92 5.52
CA ALA A 44 -9.48 52.21 4.81
C ALA A 44 -9.69 51.28 3.61
N ILE A 45 -8.64 50.98 2.83
CA ILE A 45 -8.70 50.05 1.69
C ILE A 45 -9.07 48.64 2.17
N ILE A 46 -8.40 48.13 3.21
CA ILE A 46 -8.66 46.78 3.72
C ILE A 46 -10.04 46.69 4.35
N PHE A 47 -10.39 47.63 5.22
CA PHE A 47 -11.69 47.62 5.89
C PHE A 47 -12.84 47.81 4.90
N GLY A 48 -12.70 48.70 3.91
CA GLY A 48 -13.67 48.89 2.83
C GLY A 48 -13.88 47.62 2.00
N ARG A 49 -12.79 46.92 1.64
CA ARG A 49 -12.88 45.61 0.96
C ARG A 49 -13.61 44.57 1.82
N GLN A 50 -13.36 44.54 3.13
CA GLN A 50 -13.99 43.58 4.05
C GLN A 50 -15.48 43.85 4.26
N LEU A 51 -15.88 45.12 4.29
CA LEU A 51 -17.29 45.53 4.33
C LEU A 51 -18.03 45.09 3.05
N LEU A 52 -17.42 45.29 1.88
CA LEU A 52 -17.97 44.82 0.60
C LEU A 52 -18.13 43.29 0.57
N GLN A 53 -17.23 42.57 1.24
CA GLN A 53 -17.28 41.11 1.37
C GLN A 53 -18.16 40.61 2.53
N LYS A 54 -18.77 41.52 3.31
CA LYS A 54 -19.57 41.23 4.51
C LYS A 54 -18.82 40.37 5.56
N LYS A 55 -17.51 40.58 5.71
CA LYS A 55 -16.63 39.84 6.64
C LYS A 55 -15.75 40.79 7.48
N PRO A 56 -16.33 41.70 8.29
CA PRO A 56 -15.52 42.61 9.09
C PRO A 56 -14.65 41.82 10.09
N LYS A 57 -13.34 42.09 10.10
CA LYS A 57 -12.40 41.52 11.06
C LYS A 57 -12.09 42.52 12.16
N ILE A 58 -11.80 42.02 13.36
CA ILE A 58 -11.58 42.83 14.56
C ILE A 58 -10.38 43.76 14.35
N MET A 59 -9.28 43.22 13.84
CA MET A 59 -8.04 43.97 13.61
C MET A 59 -8.22 45.15 12.65
N ASP A 60 -9.03 45.00 11.61
CA ASP A 60 -9.21 46.01 10.58
C ASP A 60 -9.98 47.22 11.13
N GLY A 61 -10.99 46.97 11.98
CA GLY A 61 -11.72 48.02 12.69
C GLY A 61 -10.82 48.82 13.64
N PHE A 62 -10.03 48.11 14.47
CA PHE A 62 -9.07 48.77 15.37
C PHE A 62 -8.01 49.57 14.61
N SER A 63 -7.51 49.04 13.50
CA SER A 63 -6.52 49.73 12.64
C SER A 63 -7.10 51.02 12.06
N LEU A 64 -8.32 50.98 11.54
CA LEU A 64 -8.99 52.16 10.99
C LEU A 64 -9.24 53.22 12.07
N SER A 65 -9.76 52.83 13.24
CA SER A 65 -10.00 53.76 14.35
C SER A 65 -8.71 54.40 14.84
N PHE A 66 -7.64 53.62 14.98
CA PHE A 66 -6.34 54.11 15.41
C PHE A 66 -5.76 55.12 14.42
N PHE A 67 -5.67 54.76 13.14
CA PHE A 67 -5.05 55.64 12.15
C PHE A 67 -5.90 56.88 11.85
N ALA A 68 -7.23 56.81 11.99
CA ALA A 68 -8.08 57.99 11.90
C ALA A 68 -7.81 58.95 13.07
N LEU A 69 -7.69 58.43 14.29
CA LEU A 69 -7.33 59.21 15.47
C LEU A 69 -5.91 59.78 15.35
N ALA A 70 -4.95 58.97 14.91
CA ALA A 70 -3.56 59.38 14.73
C ALA A 70 -3.44 60.50 13.67
N ALA A 71 -4.11 60.36 12.54
CA ALA A 71 -4.13 61.39 11.50
C ALA A 71 -4.78 62.68 12.00
N LEU A 72 -5.89 62.61 12.74
CA LEU A 72 -6.54 63.77 13.35
C LEU A 72 -5.63 64.45 14.38
N MET A 73 -4.99 63.68 15.26
CA MET A 73 -4.15 64.19 16.34
C MET A 73 -2.86 64.82 15.81
N LEU A 74 -2.24 64.23 14.80
CA LEU A 74 -0.95 64.68 14.26
C LEU A 74 -1.09 65.73 13.15
N HIS A 75 -2.05 65.60 12.24
CA HIS A 75 -2.23 66.53 11.11
C HIS A 75 -3.35 67.56 11.32
N GLY A 76 -4.40 67.21 12.06
CA GLY A 76 -5.49 68.15 12.36
C GLY A 76 -5.16 69.03 13.56
N LEU A 77 -4.91 68.41 14.71
CA LEU A 77 -4.73 69.07 16.01
C LEU A 77 -3.28 69.35 16.37
N HIS A 78 -2.32 68.86 15.58
CA HIS A 78 -0.87 69.08 15.76
C HIS A 78 -0.39 68.78 17.19
N SER A 79 -0.89 67.71 17.82
CA SER A 79 -0.65 67.37 19.22
C SER A 79 0.79 66.92 19.48
N PRO A 80 1.61 67.69 20.22
CA PRO A 80 2.98 67.31 20.54
C PRO A 80 3.02 66.13 21.54
N TRP A 81 1.97 65.98 22.35
CA TRP A 81 1.85 64.83 23.26
C TRP A 81 1.66 63.53 22.47
N PHE A 82 0.79 63.54 21.46
CA PHE A 82 0.55 62.35 20.65
C PHE A 82 1.81 61.94 19.89
N ALA A 83 2.52 62.92 19.29
CA ALA A 83 3.80 62.67 18.61
C ALA A 83 4.85 62.05 19.54
N ARG A 84 4.90 62.47 20.81
CA ARG A 84 5.84 61.91 21.80
C ARG A 84 5.53 60.46 22.18
N TRP A 85 4.25 60.10 22.22
CA TRP A 85 3.78 58.80 22.72
C TRP A 85 3.32 57.84 21.61
N GLU A 86 3.48 58.22 20.34
CA GLU A 86 2.93 57.47 19.21
C GLU A 86 3.33 55.99 19.20
N GLY A 87 4.61 55.68 19.45
CA GLY A 87 5.10 54.29 19.45
C GLY A 87 4.46 53.44 20.54
N VAL A 88 4.23 54.02 21.72
CA VAL A 88 3.54 53.35 22.83
C VAL A 88 2.08 53.10 22.46
N LEU A 89 1.42 54.11 21.88
CA LEU A 89 0.02 54.03 21.49
C LEU A 89 -0.21 53.00 20.38
N VAL A 90 0.71 52.86 19.42
CA VAL A 90 0.68 51.82 18.37
C VAL A 90 0.66 50.42 19.00
N PHE A 91 1.66 50.10 19.82
CA PHE A 91 1.77 48.77 20.42
C PHE A 91 0.68 48.51 21.47
N ALA A 92 0.29 49.51 22.25
CA ALA A 92 -0.80 49.39 23.21
C ALA A 92 -2.15 49.11 22.51
N THR A 93 -2.40 49.73 21.35
CA THR A 93 -3.61 49.47 20.56
C THR A 93 -3.63 48.05 20.01
N LEU A 94 -2.50 47.58 19.47
CA LEU A 94 -2.36 46.21 18.98
C LEU A 94 -2.49 45.18 20.11
N ALA A 95 -1.92 45.46 21.29
CA ALA A 95 -2.08 44.63 22.49
C ALA A 95 -3.54 44.57 22.94
N LEU A 96 -4.20 45.72 23.04
CA LEU A 96 -5.61 45.82 23.41
C LEU A 96 -6.49 45.03 22.42
N MET A 97 -6.25 45.16 21.12
CA MET A 97 -6.96 44.40 20.10
C MET A 97 -6.76 42.89 20.29
N ALA A 98 -5.53 42.44 20.56
CA ALA A 98 -5.24 41.01 20.72
C ALA A 98 -5.95 40.45 21.95
N LEU A 99 -5.88 41.16 23.08
CA LEU A 99 -6.57 40.79 24.31
C LEU A 99 -8.10 40.84 24.17
N ALA A 100 -8.65 41.87 23.53
CA ALA A 100 -10.08 41.97 23.27
C ALA A 100 -10.58 40.83 22.37
N SER A 101 -9.79 40.42 21.38
CA SER A 101 -10.13 39.28 20.51
C SER A 101 -10.18 37.95 21.28
N LEU A 102 -9.29 37.77 22.25
CA LEU A 102 -9.32 36.60 23.16
C LEU A 102 -10.53 36.64 24.09
N ALA A 103 -10.82 37.81 24.68
CA ALA A 103 -11.98 38.00 25.57
C ALA A 103 -13.31 37.76 24.84
N ALA A 104 -13.40 38.16 23.56
CA ALA A 104 -14.53 37.90 22.68
C ALA A 104 -14.63 36.43 22.21
N ARG A 105 -13.75 35.53 22.68
CA ARG A 105 -13.63 34.12 22.24
C ARG A 105 -13.47 33.97 20.72
N SER A 106 -12.94 35.00 20.06
CA SER A 106 -12.69 35.02 18.62
C SER A 106 -11.28 35.59 18.39
N PRO A 107 -10.22 34.79 18.66
CA PRO A 107 -8.84 35.23 18.51
C PRO A 107 -8.64 35.83 17.12
N PHE A 108 -8.00 37.00 16.99
CA PHE A 108 -7.94 37.68 15.69
C PHE A 108 -7.25 36.81 14.63
N THR A 109 -6.26 35.98 15.01
CA THR A 109 -5.59 35.06 14.09
C THR A 109 -6.53 33.98 13.58
N LEU A 110 -7.55 33.57 14.34
CA LEU A 110 -8.57 32.63 13.90
C LEU A 110 -9.37 33.19 12.72
N GLN A 111 -9.66 34.50 12.71
CA GLN A 111 -10.42 35.15 11.62
C GLN A 111 -9.67 35.10 10.28
N TYR A 112 -8.33 35.15 10.33
CA TYR A 112 -7.45 35.02 9.17
C TYR A 112 -7.19 33.55 8.80
N ALA A 113 -6.93 32.69 9.79
CA ALA A 113 -6.72 31.27 9.57
C ALA A 113 -7.93 30.59 8.88
N ARG A 114 -9.15 31.06 9.16
CA ARG A 114 -10.38 30.57 8.51
C ARG A 114 -10.42 30.82 6.99
N GLU A 115 -9.71 31.81 6.47
CA GLU A 115 -9.68 32.06 5.02
C GLU A 115 -8.72 31.13 4.29
N ASP A 116 -7.68 30.67 4.98
CA ASP A 116 -6.64 29.81 4.44
C ASP A 116 -6.91 28.31 4.69
N TRP A 117 -7.87 27.98 5.57
CA TRP A 117 -8.22 26.61 5.95
C TRP A 117 -9.68 26.25 5.59
N PRO A 118 -9.95 25.01 5.14
CA PRO A 118 -11.30 24.54 4.83
C PRO A 118 -12.28 24.75 5.99
N ARG A 119 -13.56 24.97 5.66
CA ARG A 119 -14.61 25.27 6.66
C ARG A 119 -14.80 24.18 7.70
N GLU A 120 -14.44 22.94 7.36
CA GLU A 120 -14.53 21.80 8.29
C GLU A 120 -13.66 22.00 9.54
N TYR A 121 -12.47 22.60 9.42
CA TYR A 121 -11.55 22.79 10.54
C TYR A 121 -11.97 23.90 11.51
N TRP A 122 -12.92 24.76 11.13
CA TRP A 122 -13.21 26.02 11.85
C TRP A 122 -13.79 25.84 13.25
N ARG A 123 -14.31 24.64 13.54
CA ARG A 123 -14.95 24.27 14.81
C ARG A 123 -14.09 23.34 15.66
N GLU A 124 -12.93 22.90 15.15
CA GLU A 124 -12.11 21.91 15.81
C GLU A 124 -11.42 22.48 17.06
N PRO A 125 -11.50 21.83 18.24
CA PRO A 125 -10.89 22.33 19.47
C PRO A 125 -9.39 22.59 19.33
N LEU A 126 -8.64 21.69 18.66
CA LEU A 126 -7.20 21.84 18.44
C LEU A 126 -6.89 23.03 17.52
N PHE A 127 -7.70 23.27 16.49
CA PHE A 127 -7.54 24.41 15.57
C PHE A 127 -7.81 25.75 16.28
N ILE A 128 -8.85 25.79 17.12
CA ILE A 128 -9.18 26.96 17.95
C ILE A 128 -8.08 27.21 18.98
N GLN A 129 -7.64 26.19 19.71
CA GLN A 129 -6.56 26.30 20.72
C GLN A 129 -5.23 26.74 20.10
N THR A 130 -4.87 26.22 18.93
CA THR A 130 -3.69 26.66 18.18
C THR A 130 -3.74 28.16 17.92
N ASN A 131 -4.88 28.67 17.45
CA ASN A 131 -5.06 30.10 17.19
C ASN A 131 -5.13 30.96 18.46
N VAL A 132 -5.63 30.42 19.57
CA VAL A 132 -5.54 31.06 20.90
C VAL A 132 -4.08 31.23 21.31
N HIS A 133 -3.25 30.20 21.18
CA HIS A 133 -1.82 30.27 21.49
C HIS A 133 -1.08 31.29 20.63
N ILE A 134 -1.37 31.34 19.34
CA ILE A 134 -0.76 32.31 18.42
C ILE A 134 -1.19 33.73 18.80
N THR A 135 -2.48 33.96 19.04
CA THR A 135 -2.98 35.27 19.45
C THR A 135 -2.41 35.72 20.80
N LEU A 136 -2.21 34.80 21.75
CA LEU A 136 -1.52 35.09 23.02
C LEU A 136 -0.06 35.50 22.80
N ALA A 137 0.67 34.80 21.92
CA ALA A 137 2.04 35.16 21.58
C ALA A 137 2.13 36.58 20.99
N TRP A 138 1.20 36.94 20.11
CA TRP A 138 1.08 38.31 19.59
C TRP A 138 0.73 39.33 20.66
N ALA A 139 -0.20 39.03 21.57
CA ALA A 139 -0.55 39.92 22.67
C ALA A 139 0.68 40.23 23.55
N LEU A 140 1.46 39.21 23.92
CA LEU A 140 2.69 39.37 24.69
C LEU A 140 3.75 40.18 23.93
N ALA A 141 3.91 39.93 22.63
CA ALA A 141 4.83 40.68 21.78
C ALA A 141 4.47 42.17 21.72
N PHE A 142 3.18 42.51 21.63
CA PHE A 142 2.73 43.90 21.61
C PHE A 142 2.86 44.57 22.97
N ILE A 143 2.57 43.88 24.08
CA ILE A 143 2.80 44.41 25.43
C ILE A 143 4.29 44.71 25.64
N TYR A 144 5.17 43.80 25.21
CA TYR A 144 6.61 44.00 25.23
C TYR A 144 7.02 45.22 24.39
N GLY A 145 6.51 45.33 23.16
CA GLY A 145 6.77 46.49 22.29
C GLY A 145 6.32 47.82 22.91
N ALA A 146 5.16 47.85 23.57
CA ALA A 146 4.65 49.03 24.27
C ALA A 146 5.55 49.41 25.46
N GLY A 147 6.01 48.42 26.24
CA GLY A 147 6.94 48.65 27.34
C GLY A 147 8.29 49.19 26.88
N MET A 148 8.86 48.60 25.83
CA MET A 148 10.15 49.05 25.26
C MET A 148 10.07 50.45 24.67
N THR A 149 8.99 50.77 23.95
CA THR A 149 8.77 52.13 23.43
C THR A 149 8.54 53.14 24.56
N ALA A 150 7.82 52.78 25.62
CA ALA A 150 7.61 53.65 26.77
C ALA A 150 8.92 53.91 27.54
N LEU A 151 9.74 52.88 27.73
CA LEU A 151 11.06 53.00 28.34
C LEU A 151 11.95 53.97 27.55
N ASN A 152 11.97 53.84 26.22
CA ASN A 152 12.71 54.75 25.34
C ASN A 152 12.20 56.20 25.42
N THR A 153 10.88 56.40 25.55
CA THR A 153 10.29 57.74 25.69
C THR A 153 10.52 58.38 27.08
N LEU A 154 10.68 57.55 28.13
CA LEU A 154 10.84 57.99 29.52
C LEU A 154 12.28 58.15 29.97
N VAL A 155 13.22 57.40 29.38
CA VAL A 155 14.64 57.39 29.77
C VAL A 155 15.51 57.85 28.58
N PRO A 156 15.85 59.15 28.50
CA PRO A 156 16.72 59.67 27.45
C PRO A 156 18.12 59.05 27.56
N GLY A 157 18.66 58.54 26.44
CA GLY A 157 20.05 58.05 26.35
C GLY A 157 20.24 56.54 26.36
N ILE A 158 19.17 55.74 26.57
CA ILE A 158 19.20 54.32 26.21
C ILE A 158 19.04 54.25 24.69
N PRO A 159 20.01 53.74 23.91
CA PRO A 159 19.84 53.63 22.47
C PRO A 159 18.72 52.62 22.18
N PRO A 160 17.59 53.04 21.59
CA PRO A 160 16.63 52.08 21.07
C PRO A 160 17.31 51.46 19.85
N THR A 161 17.80 50.23 19.95
CA THR A 161 17.98 49.49 18.71
C THR A 161 16.57 49.12 18.24
N PRO A 162 16.16 49.50 17.02
CA PRO A 162 14.89 49.04 16.45
C PRO A 162 14.74 47.52 16.59
N LEU A 163 15.87 46.82 16.57
CA LEU A 163 16.01 45.40 16.83
C LEU A 163 15.37 44.95 18.16
N LEU A 164 15.66 45.61 19.29
CA LEU A 164 15.11 45.23 20.59
C LEU A 164 13.60 45.45 20.67
N THR A 165 13.10 46.57 20.14
CA THR A 165 11.66 46.86 20.11
C THR A 165 10.90 45.88 19.21
N HIS A 166 11.49 45.41 18.11
CA HIS A 166 10.87 44.46 17.18
C HIS A 166 11.12 42.98 17.52
N LEU A 167 12.01 42.66 18.47
CA LEU A 167 12.33 41.28 18.86
C LEU A 167 11.08 40.48 19.26
N GLY A 168 10.17 41.08 20.02
CA GLY A 168 8.90 40.45 20.40
C GLY A 168 8.04 40.12 19.17
N THR A 169 7.96 41.04 18.20
CA THR A 169 7.18 40.86 16.96
C THR A 169 7.80 39.78 16.07
N ILE A 170 9.12 39.74 15.94
CA ILE A 170 9.85 38.70 15.20
C ILE A 170 9.62 37.33 15.86
N THR A 171 9.68 37.26 17.19
CA THR A 171 9.44 36.03 17.94
C THR A 171 8.01 35.52 17.76
N ALA A 172 7.00 36.41 17.82
CA ALA A 172 5.61 36.05 17.57
C ALA A 172 5.37 35.61 16.12
N LEU A 173 6.05 36.22 15.14
CA LEU A 173 5.99 35.82 13.75
C LEU A 173 6.58 34.41 13.54
N VAL A 174 7.77 34.14 14.10
CA VAL A 174 8.40 32.80 14.08
C VAL A 174 7.47 31.79 14.75
N PHE A 175 6.91 32.11 15.93
CA PHE A 175 5.96 31.26 16.63
C PHE A 175 4.72 30.96 15.77
N THR A 176 4.18 31.95 15.05
CA THR A 176 3.04 31.77 14.13
C THR A 176 3.34 30.78 13.01
N ILE A 177 4.59 30.70 12.55
CA ILE A 177 5.03 29.79 11.48
C ILE A 177 5.17 28.34 11.99
N PHE A 178 5.80 28.15 13.15
CA PHE A 178 6.18 26.81 13.63
C PHE A 178 5.14 26.16 14.55
N TRP A 179 4.41 26.95 15.34
CA TRP A 179 3.49 26.42 16.36
C TRP A 179 2.35 25.54 15.80
N PRO A 180 1.70 25.89 14.66
CA PRO A 180 0.67 25.03 14.05
C PRO A 180 1.18 23.63 13.66
N GLN A 181 2.47 23.49 13.38
CA GLN A 181 3.07 22.20 13.01
C GLN A 181 3.42 21.35 14.24
N TYR A 182 3.71 22.01 15.37
CA TYR A 182 4.22 21.35 16.57
C TYR A 182 3.13 20.97 17.57
N TYR A 183 2.21 21.89 17.88
CA TYR A 183 1.24 21.73 18.97
C TYR A 183 0.27 20.54 18.77
N PRO A 184 -0.35 20.34 17.59
CA PRO A 184 -1.23 19.19 17.38
C PRO A 184 -0.51 17.85 17.57
N CYS A 185 0.71 17.71 17.05
CA CYS A 185 1.52 16.50 17.20
C CYS A 185 1.81 16.18 18.66
N ARG A 186 2.18 17.19 19.47
CA ARG A 186 2.46 17.00 20.90
C ARG A 186 1.20 16.74 21.73
N ALA A 187 0.08 17.37 21.38
CA ALA A 187 -1.20 17.14 22.04
C ALA A 187 -1.68 15.70 21.81
N VAL A 188 -1.49 15.18 20.59
CA VAL A 188 -1.71 13.76 20.28
C VAL A 188 -0.76 12.87 21.06
N ASP A 189 0.55 13.11 21.03
CA ASP A 189 1.56 12.31 21.77
C ASP A 189 1.27 12.24 23.28
N ARG A 190 0.85 13.34 23.90
CA ARG A 190 0.46 13.36 25.31
C ARG A 190 -0.78 12.48 25.57
N ARG A 191 -1.80 12.57 24.72
CA ARG A 191 -3.01 11.73 24.83
C ARG A 191 -2.69 10.26 24.59
N LEU A 192 -1.76 9.95 23.68
CA LEU A 192 -1.25 8.60 23.45
C LEU A 192 -0.56 8.05 24.70
N LYS A 193 0.35 8.82 25.32
CA LYS A 193 1.03 8.42 26.58
C LYS A 193 0.06 8.22 27.74
N GLU A 194 -0.94 9.09 27.89
CA GLU A 194 -1.97 8.97 28.92
C GLU A 194 -2.86 7.73 28.71
N ARG A 195 -3.07 7.31 27.45
CA ARG A 195 -3.79 6.07 27.09
C ARG A 195 -2.92 4.82 27.24
N GLU A 196 -1.63 4.89 26.88
CA GLU A 196 -0.64 3.82 27.10
C GLU A 196 -0.53 3.48 28.59
N ALA A 197 -0.50 4.47 29.47
CA ALA A 197 -0.49 4.27 30.92
C ALA A 197 -1.76 3.60 31.47
N ARG A 198 -2.84 3.56 30.68
CA ARG A 198 -4.15 2.96 31.02
C ARG A 198 -4.45 1.72 30.19
N ARG A 199 -3.49 1.22 29.42
CA ARG A 199 -3.69 0.07 28.54
C ARG A 199 -4.01 -1.17 29.40
N PRO A 200 -5.18 -1.81 29.23
CA PRO A 200 -5.46 -3.05 29.95
C PRO A 200 -4.44 -4.12 29.52
N PRO A 201 -4.13 -5.09 30.41
CA PRO A 201 -3.30 -6.23 30.03
C PRO A 201 -3.91 -6.93 28.83
N TRP A 202 -3.02 -7.47 28.01
CA TRP A 202 -3.29 -8.18 26.77
C TRP A 202 -4.51 -9.12 26.88
N GLN A 203 -5.52 -8.90 26.03
CA GLN A 203 -6.67 -9.79 25.89
C GLN A 203 -6.76 -10.29 24.46
N ASN A 204 -6.76 -11.62 24.34
CA ASN A 204 -6.84 -12.33 23.07
C ASN A 204 -8.23 -12.14 22.43
N PRO A 205 -8.33 -11.91 21.12
CA PRO A 205 -9.52 -12.36 20.41
C PRO A 205 -9.66 -13.88 20.56
N ASP A 206 -10.88 -14.34 20.80
CA ASP A 206 -11.16 -15.77 21.01
C ASP A 206 -11.02 -16.55 19.69
N PHE A 207 -9.84 -17.14 19.48
CA PHE A 207 -9.54 -17.99 18.34
C PHE A 207 -10.38 -19.27 18.28
N ALA A 208 -10.91 -19.75 19.41
CA ALA A 208 -11.79 -20.92 19.41
C ALA A 208 -13.13 -20.61 18.72
N ALA A 209 -13.61 -19.38 18.83
CA ALA A 209 -14.80 -18.92 18.09
C ALA A 209 -14.56 -18.89 16.56
N TRP A 210 -13.33 -18.60 16.11
CA TRP A 210 -12.99 -18.57 14.69
C TRP A 210 -12.98 -19.96 14.05
N GLN A 211 -12.41 -20.97 14.73
CA GLN A 211 -12.41 -22.37 14.26
C GLN A 211 -13.82 -22.96 14.15
N GLN A 212 -14.80 -22.41 14.86
CA GLN A 212 -16.20 -22.82 14.78
C GLN A 212 -16.95 -22.22 13.59
N THR A 213 -16.35 -21.29 12.82
CA THR A 213 -17.01 -20.72 11.64
C THR A 213 -17.02 -21.73 10.48
N ARG A 214 -18.11 -21.75 9.70
CA ARG A 214 -18.36 -22.76 8.64
C ARG A 214 -17.32 -22.78 7.51
N LEU A 215 -16.42 -21.80 7.45
CA LEU A 215 -15.32 -21.75 6.47
C LEU A 215 -14.15 -22.68 6.81
N PHE A 216 -13.97 -23.05 8.08
CA PHE A 216 -12.78 -23.76 8.54
C PHE A 216 -13.07 -25.21 8.85
N VAL A 217 -12.07 -26.05 8.54
CA VAL A 217 -12.04 -27.45 8.96
C VAL A 217 -11.01 -27.56 10.08
N PRO A 218 -11.36 -28.15 11.25
CA PRO A 218 -10.39 -28.40 12.32
C PRO A 218 -9.22 -29.23 11.78
N TYR A 219 -8.01 -28.72 11.98
CA TYR A 219 -6.78 -29.43 11.60
C TYR A 219 -6.18 -30.07 12.85
N ASN A 220 -6.24 -31.40 12.93
CA ASN A 220 -5.48 -32.14 13.93
C ASN A 220 -4.06 -32.32 13.40
N ARG A 221 -3.12 -31.58 14.00
CA ARG A 221 -1.70 -31.70 13.68
C ARG A 221 -1.27 -33.15 13.91
N PRO A 222 -0.66 -33.85 12.93
CA PRO A 222 -0.07 -35.16 13.20
C PRO A 222 0.98 -35.01 14.31
N GLU A 223 0.95 -35.90 15.30
CA GLU A 223 1.84 -35.87 16.46
C GLU A 223 3.31 -35.94 16.00
N LYS A 224 4.07 -34.87 16.29
CA LYS A 224 5.52 -34.71 16.19
C LYS A 224 6.21 -35.51 15.06
N TYR A 225 6.48 -34.84 13.94
CA TYR A 225 7.60 -35.21 13.07
C TYR A 225 8.88 -35.20 13.92
N GLY A 226 9.49 -36.38 14.10
CA GLY A 226 10.61 -36.58 15.02
C GLY A 226 11.74 -35.58 14.80
N SER A 227 12.10 -34.85 15.85
CA SER A 227 13.30 -34.02 15.90
C SER A 227 14.52 -34.94 15.92
N ALA A 228 15.01 -35.35 14.76
CA ALA A 228 16.35 -35.94 14.67
C ALA A 228 17.36 -34.82 14.95
N GLY A 229 17.95 -34.84 16.14
CA GLY A 229 18.99 -33.91 16.55
C GLY A 229 20.20 -34.03 15.64
N TRP A 230 20.59 -32.92 15.02
CA TRP A 230 21.88 -32.76 14.36
C TRP A 230 22.97 -32.71 15.45
N ALA A 231 23.52 -33.88 15.80
CA ALA A 231 24.79 -33.98 16.51
C ALA A 231 25.93 -33.88 15.50
N GLY A 232 26.93 -33.05 15.82
CA GLY A 232 27.96 -32.56 14.91
C GLY A 232 28.76 -33.64 14.16
N ALA A 233 29.12 -33.30 12.91
CA ALA A 233 30.08 -34.04 12.12
C ALA A 233 31.49 -33.46 12.35
N GLU A 234 32.15 -33.89 13.43
CA GLU A 234 33.60 -33.98 13.44
C GLU A 234 34.01 -35.37 12.93
N GLY A 235 34.81 -35.39 11.85
CA GLY A 235 35.65 -36.53 11.50
C GLY A 235 35.12 -37.46 10.42
N ALA A 236 35.61 -37.30 9.19
CA ALA A 236 35.99 -38.42 8.32
C ALA A 236 36.83 -37.89 7.15
N ALA A 237 38.14 -37.82 7.36
CA ALA A 237 39.11 -37.76 6.26
C ALA A 237 39.46 -39.20 5.83
N GLY A 238 39.44 -39.41 4.52
CA GLY A 238 40.03 -40.58 3.85
C GLY A 238 39.05 -41.72 3.65
N HIS A 239 38.69 -42.00 2.40
CA HIS A 239 39.10 -43.22 1.68
C HIS A 239 38.60 -43.14 0.22
N SER A 240 39.47 -43.52 -0.70
CA SER A 240 39.21 -43.85 -2.11
C SER A 240 40.37 -44.76 -2.56
N PRO A 241 40.25 -45.51 -3.67
CA PRO A 241 39.12 -46.25 -4.21
C PRO A 241 39.51 -47.74 -4.47
N GLY A 242 38.55 -48.59 -4.86
CA GLY A 242 38.83 -49.96 -5.29
C GLY A 242 37.82 -50.43 -6.34
N ASP A 243 38.35 -50.81 -7.50
CA ASP A 243 37.69 -51.15 -8.76
C ASP A 243 36.82 -52.43 -8.77
N GLY A 244 35.82 -52.44 -9.66
CA GLY A 244 35.50 -53.63 -10.49
C GLY A 244 34.07 -54.21 -10.38
N PRO A 245 33.51 -54.77 -11.48
CA PRO A 245 32.15 -54.45 -11.90
C PRO A 245 31.14 -55.61 -11.79
N GLY A 246 29.86 -55.28 -11.77
CA GLY A 246 28.74 -56.22 -11.84
C GLY A 246 27.52 -55.59 -12.50
N ASP A 247 27.33 -55.94 -13.77
CA ASP A 247 26.27 -55.51 -14.70
C ASP A 247 24.89 -56.05 -14.27
N GLY A 248 23.84 -55.24 -14.43
CA GLY A 248 22.48 -55.55 -14.00
C GLY A 248 21.52 -54.41 -14.30
N GLY A 249 21.11 -54.30 -15.57
CA GLY A 249 20.42 -53.14 -16.14
C GLY A 249 19.04 -52.80 -15.55
N GLN A 250 18.79 -51.50 -15.47
CA GLN A 250 17.47 -50.86 -15.54
C GLN A 250 17.52 -49.81 -16.66
N PRO A 251 16.42 -49.60 -17.42
CA PRO A 251 16.44 -48.68 -18.55
C PRO A 251 16.50 -47.21 -18.07
N PRO A 252 17.11 -46.30 -18.84
CA PRO A 252 17.16 -44.89 -18.50
C PRO A 252 15.76 -44.26 -18.56
N VAL A 253 15.48 -43.40 -17.59
CA VAL A 253 14.33 -42.49 -17.57
C VAL A 253 14.28 -41.71 -18.89
N THR A 254 13.28 -42.01 -19.72
CA THR A 254 13.07 -41.34 -21.00
C THR A 254 12.34 -40.02 -20.80
N TRP A 255 12.96 -38.94 -21.26
CA TRP A 255 12.33 -37.64 -21.40
C TRP A 255 11.40 -37.65 -22.61
N GLU A 256 10.09 -37.83 -22.38
CA GLU A 256 9.10 -37.65 -23.44
C GLU A 256 8.87 -36.17 -23.71
N SER A 257 9.57 -35.66 -24.73
CA SER A 257 9.13 -34.53 -25.53
C SER A 257 8.47 -35.06 -26.78
N ASP A 258 7.14 -34.91 -26.92
CA ASP A 258 6.50 -34.34 -28.12
C ASP A 258 4.99 -34.58 -28.15
N ILE A 259 4.24 -33.49 -28.32
CA ILE A 259 3.08 -33.46 -29.21
C ILE A 259 3.35 -32.33 -30.19
N THR A 260 3.73 -32.70 -31.40
CA THR A 260 3.69 -31.84 -32.59
C THR A 260 2.37 -32.05 -33.32
N PRO A 261 1.84 -31.00 -33.97
CA PRO A 261 1.14 -31.18 -35.23
C PRO A 261 2.05 -30.71 -36.37
N GLY A 262 2.36 -31.63 -37.30
CA GLY A 262 3.09 -31.36 -38.54
C GLY A 262 2.34 -30.38 -39.44
N GLY A 263 3.07 -29.46 -40.10
CA GLY A 263 3.35 -29.49 -41.55
C GLY A 263 2.24 -28.75 -42.31
N THR A 264 2.48 -27.72 -43.11
CA THR A 264 3.47 -27.57 -44.20
C THR A 264 3.80 -26.08 -44.42
N GLY A 265 4.99 -25.82 -44.98
CA GLY A 265 5.51 -24.47 -45.14
C GLY A 265 4.77 -23.59 -46.14
N GLU A 266 4.95 -22.28 -45.97
CA GLU A 266 4.86 -21.29 -47.03
C GLU A 266 5.65 -20.02 -46.61
N GLU A 267 6.10 -19.31 -47.63
CA GLU A 267 7.23 -18.38 -47.66
C GLU A 267 7.09 -17.13 -46.76
N ARG A 268 8.23 -16.57 -46.33
CA ARG A 268 8.29 -15.22 -45.72
C ARG A 268 7.89 -14.17 -46.76
N PRO A 269 6.87 -13.33 -46.54
CA PRO A 269 6.66 -12.16 -47.39
C PRO A 269 7.65 -11.04 -46.99
N PRO A 270 7.99 -10.13 -47.93
CA PRO A 270 8.99 -9.10 -47.71
C PRO A 270 8.51 -8.05 -46.71
N ILE A 271 9.47 -7.42 -46.04
CA ILE A 271 9.27 -6.28 -45.13
C ILE A 271 8.66 -5.14 -45.95
N ALA A 272 7.37 -4.87 -45.77
CA ALA A 272 6.70 -3.69 -46.32
C ALA A 272 7.05 -2.46 -45.47
N GLY A 273 7.43 -1.36 -46.13
CA GLY A 273 7.70 -0.06 -45.52
C GLY A 273 6.47 0.58 -44.85
N PRO A 274 6.59 1.82 -44.33
CA PRO A 274 5.57 2.42 -43.46
C PRO A 274 4.22 2.52 -44.19
N ALA A 275 3.23 1.77 -43.71
CA ALA A 275 1.88 1.77 -44.25
C ALA A 275 1.20 3.12 -43.95
N SER A 276 0.55 3.68 -44.98
CA SER A 276 -0.36 4.82 -44.86
C SER A 276 -1.45 4.57 -43.81
N PRO A 277 -2.04 5.64 -43.21
CA PRO A 277 -3.08 5.50 -42.21
C PRO A 277 -4.27 4.73 -42.80
N LEU A 278 -4.59 3.57 -42.20
CA LEU A 278 -5.74 2.78 -42.57
C LEU A 278 -7.03 3.59 -42.32
N PRO A 279 -8.03 3.52 -43.21
CA PRO A 279 -9.33 4.14 -42.97
C PRO A 279 -10.01 3.49 -41.76
N ILE A 280 -10.57 4.33 -40.90
CA ILE A 280 -11.38 3.93 -39.73
C ILE A 280 -12.44 2.91 -40.19
N PRO A 281 -12.52 1.71 -39.60
CA PRO A 281 -13.53 0.74 -40.00
C PRO A 281 -14.92 1.32 -39.75
N LEU A 282 -15.78 1.27 -40.76
CA LEU A 282 -17.21 1.58 -40.63
C LEU A 282 -17.80 0.73 -39.50
N ILE A 283 -18.12 1.39 -38.38
CA ILE A 283 -18.81 0.77 -37.25
C ILE A 283 -20.18 0.28 -37.75
N ARG A 284 -20.33 -1.03 -37.95
CA ARG A 284 -21.65 -1.65 -38.10
C ARG A 284 -22.45 -1.37 -36.82
N ARG A 285 -23.73 -1.00 -36.95
CA ARG A 285 -24.64 -0.88 -35.80
C ARG A 285 -24.57 -2.18 -34.97
N THR A 286 -24.07 -2.05 -33.75
CA THR A 286 -23.84 -3.19 -32.84
C THR A 286 -25.18 -3.73 -32.31
N PRO A 287 -25.40 -5.06 -32.29
CA PRO A 287 -26.53 -5.68 -31.61
C PRO A 287 -26.60 -5.30 -30.11
N PRO A 288 -27.80 -5.28 -29.48
CA PRO A 288 -27.94 -5.05 -28.03
C PRO A 288 -27.16 -6.04 -27.15
N ALA A 289 -26.82 -7.22 -27.71
CA ALA A 289 -26.06 -8.26 -27.04
C ALA A 289 -24.60 -7.87 -26.74
N ASP A 290 -23.97 -6.98 -27.50
CA ASP A 290 -22.53 -6.65 -27.34
C ASP A 290 -22.27 -5.35 -26.56
N ARG A 291 -23.25 -4.91 -25.75
CA ARG A 291 -23.16 -3.73 -24.86
C ARG A 291 -23.14 -4.15 -23.40
N PHE A 292 -22.12 -3.76 -22.67
CA PHE A 292 -21.97 -4.00 -21.24
C PHE A 292 -21.92 -2.69 -20.46
N ASP A 293 -22.26 -2.73 -19.19
CA ASP A 293 -22.02 -1.61 -18.28
C ASP A 293 -20.54 -1.54 -17.90
N VAL A 294 -19.93 -2.71 -17.72
CA VAL A 294 -18.52 -2.85 -17.32
C VAL A 294 -17.87 -4.01 -18.06
N ILE A 295 -16.69 -3.79 -18.62
CA ILE A 295 -15.81 -4.84 -19.13
C ILE A 295 -14.60 -4.97 -18.20
N VAL A 296 -14.24 -6.20 -17.82
CA VAL A 296 -13.06 -6.50 -17.02
C VAL A 296 -12.05 -7.26 -17.87
N ILE A 297 -10.83 -6.73 -17.97
CA ILE A 297 -9.71 -7.36 -18.69
C ILE A 297 -8.88 -8.16 -17.68
N GLY A 298 -8.90 -9.49 -17.82
CA GLY A 298 -8.17 -10.43 -16.98
C GLY A 298 -8.97 -10.96 -15.79
N ALA A 299 -9.08 -12.28 -15.70
CA ALA A 299 -9.80 -13.02 -14.65
C ALA A 299 -8.90 -13.41 -13.47
N GLY A 300 -7.89 -12.61 -13.12
CA GLY A 300 -7.22 -12.72 -11.82
C GLY A 300 -8.14 -12.29 -10.66
N ILE A 301 -7.75 -12.58 -9.42
CA ILE A 301 -8.59 -12.39 -8.22
C ILE A 301 -9.10 -10.95 -8.05
N GLY A 302 -8.28 -9.92 -8.32
CA GLY A 302 -8.73 -8.52 -8.26
C GLY A 302 -9.84 -8.20 -9.26
N GLY A 303 -9.69 -8.67 -10.50
CA GLY A 303 -10.70 -8.52 -11.57
C GLY A 303 -11.99 -9.29 -11.28
N LEU A 304 -11.88 -10.55 -10.85
CA LEU A 304 -13.04 -11.38 -10.48
C LEU A 304 -13.77 -10.82 -9.26
N THR A 305 -13.05 -10.27 -8.28
CA THR A 305 -13.64 -9.59 -7.13
C THR A 305 -14.47 -8.38 -7.56
N ALA A 306 -13.91 -7.52 -8.42
CA ALA A 306 -14.64 -6.36 -8.93
C ALA A 306 -15.85 -6.79 -9.77
N ALA A 307 -15.66 -7.76 -10.67
CA ALA A 307 -16.71 -8.29 -11.54
C ALA A 307 -17.88 -8.87 -10.74
N ALA A 308 -17.62 -9.75 -9.77
CA ALA A 308 -18.65 -10.42 -8.99
C ALA A 308 -19.49 -9.41 -8.19
N ARG A 309 -18.84 -8.42 -7.56
CA ARG A 309 -19.53 -7.36 -6.82
C ARG A 309 -20.34 -6.42 -7.70
N LEU A 310 -19.86 -6.12 -8.91
CA LEU A 310 -20.59 -5.25 -9.84
C LEU A 310 -21.78 -5.98 -10.47
N ALA A 311 -21.62 -7.27 -10.78
CA ALA A 311 -22.73 -8.13 -11.20
C ALA A 311 -23.77 -8.30 -10.06
N ASP A 312 -23.33 -8.41 -8.80
CA ASP A 312 -24.22 -8.49 -7.62
C ASP A 312 -25.09 -7.23 -7.46
N ARG A 313 -24.60 -6.09 -7.97
CA ARG A 313 -25.34 -4.82 -8.03
C ARG A 313 -26.22 -4.69 -9.27
N GLY A 314 -26.35 -5.74 -10.08
CA GLY A 314 -27.21 -5.80 -11.27
C GLY A 314 -26.63 -5.12 -12.52
N LEU A 315 -25.32 -4.85 -12.57
CA LEU A 315 -24.67 -4.34 -13.78
C LEU A 315 -24.37 -5.48 -14.76
N ARG A 316 -24.52 -5.24 -16.07
CA ARG A 316 -24.05 -6.18 -17.11
C ARG A 316 -22.53 -6.14 -17.18
N VAL A 317 -21.90 -7.18 -16.64
CA VAL A 317 -20.43 -7.33 -16.60
C VAL A 317 -19.97 -8.37 -17.62
N CYS A 318 -18.87 -8.10 -18.32
CA CYS A 318 -18.15 -9.09 -19.14
C CYS A 318 -16.68 -9.17 -18.73
N VAL A 319 -16.23 -10.35 -18.30
CA VAL A 319 -14.84 -10.65 -17.98
C VAL A 319 -14.19 -11.35 -19.17
N LEU A 320 -13.04 -10.84 -19.61
CA LEU A 320 -12.30 -11.35 -20.76
C LEU A 320 -10.93 -11.84 -20.29
N GLU A 321 -10.68 -13.15 -20.40
CA GLU A 321 -9.44 -13.79 -19.97
C GLU A 321 -8.73 -14.44 -21.15
N ARG A 322 -7.43 -14.14 -21.31
CA ARG A 322 -6.61 -14.73 -22.37
C ARG A 322 -6.39 -16.23 -22.18
N HIS A 323 -6.19 -16.64 -20.94
CA HIS A 323 -5.92 -18.02 -20.59
C HIS A 323 -7.19 -18.88 -20.70
N HIS A 324 -7.02 -20.20 -20.80
CA HIS A 324 -8.15 -21.14 -20.85
C HIS A 324 -8.78 -21.40 -19.48
N GLN A 325 -8.26 -20.77 -18.42
CA GLN A 325 -8.73 -20.92 -17.04
C GLN A 325 -8.61 -19.58 -16.29
N PRO A 326 -9.49 -19.28 -15.33
CA PRO A 326 -9.43 -18.06 -14.53
C PRO A 326 -8.35 -18.17 -13.43
N GLY A 327 -8.00 -17.04 -12.81
CA GLY A 327 -7.22 -17.00 -11.55
C GLY A 327 -5.86 -16.30 -11.64
N GLY A 328 -5.25 -16.20 -12.81
CA GLY A 328 -3.91 -15.63 -12.96
C GLY A 328 -2.88 -16.43 -12.15
N TYR A 329 -2.20 -15.80 -11.18
CA TYR A 329 -1.30 -16.53 -10.26
C TYR A 329 -2.05 -17.43 -9.24
N CYS A 330 -3.35 -17.23 -9.05
CA CYS A 330 -4.20 -18.07 -8.21
C CYS A 330 -4.81 -19.21 -9.05
N THR A 331 -3.95 -19.96 -9.72
CA THR A 331 -4.32 -21.07 -10.60
C THR A 331 -3.65 -22.35 -10.14
N SER A 332 -4.25 -23.50 -10.48
CA SER A 332 -3.62 -24.81 -10.30
C SER A 332 -3.49 -25.52 -11.65
N PHE A 333 -2.58 -26.49 -11.74
CA PHE A 333 -2.38 -27.33 -12.92
C PHE A 333 -2.11 -28.78 -12.54
N VAL A 334 -2.50 -29.71 -13.40
CA VAL A 334 -2.40 -31.15 -13.13
C VAL A 334 -1.29 -31.78 -13.98
N ARG A 335 -0.43 -32.61 -13.36
CA ARG A 335 0.59 -33.43 -14.03
C ARG A 335 0.64 -34.81 -13.40
N LYS A 336 0.52 -35.86 -14.21
CA LYS A 336 0.53 -37.27 -13.77
C LYS A 336 -0.41 -37.57 -12.57
N GLY A 337 -1.55 -36.88 -12.48
CA GLY A 337 -2.50 -37.04 -11.37
C GLY A 337 -2.19 -36.23 -10.11
N TYR A 338 -1.14 -35.39 -10.12
CA TYR A 338 -0.80 -34.45 -9.05
C TYR A 338 -1.24 -33.04 -9.43
N THR A 339 -1.86 -32.33 -8.50
CA THR A 339 -2.30 -30.95 -8.63
C THR A 339 -1.32 -30.03 -7.94
N PHE A 340 -0.72 -29.09 -8.69
CA PHE A 340 0.20 -28.09 -8.18
C PHE A 340 -0.39 -26.69 -8.33
N ASP A 341 -0.10 -25.81 -7.37
CA ASP A 341 -0.47 -24.41 -7.43
C ASP A 341 0.56 -23.59 -8.21
N GLY A 342 0.11 -22.67 -9.05
CA GLY A 342 0.96 -21.86 -9.91
C GLY A 342 1.62 -20.66 -9.23
N GLY A 343 1.24 -20.36 -7.98
CA GLY A 343 1.87 -19.26 -7.22
C GLY A 343 1.25 -18.90 -5.87
N VAL A 344 0.03 -19.33 -5.56
CA VAL A 344 -0.63 -19.01 -4.28
C VAL A 344 -0.50 -20.16 -3.31
N GLU A 345 0.38 -19.97 -2.32
CA GLU A 345 0.65 -20.96 -1.28
C GLU A 345 0.01 -20.60 0.07
N SER A 346 -0.49 -19.39 0.23
CA SER A 346 -1.18 -19.00 1.46
C SER A 346 -2.09 -17.83 1.19
N VAL A 347 -3.21 -17.81 1.92
CA VAL A 347 -4.22 -16.76 1.89
C VAL A 347 -4.32 -16.13 3.27
N SER A 348 -4.35 -14.81 3.31
CA SER A 348 -4.73 -14.00 4.47
C SER A 348 -6.12 -13.36 4.23
N GLY A 349 -6.63 -12.60 5.17
CA GLY A 349 -7.91 -11.89 5.09
C GLY A 349 -9.15 -12.73 5.41
N CYS A 350 -9.00 -13.94 5.95
CA CYS A 350 -10.11 -14.88 6.19
C CYS A 350 -10.64 -14.90 7.65
N TRP A 351 -10.17 -13.99 8.51
CA TRP A 351 -10.62 -13.80 9.90
C TRP A 351 -11.87 -12.90 9.98
N PRO A 352 -12.50 -12.71 11.17
CA PRO A 352 -13.63 -11.80 11.33
C PRO A 352 -13.23 -10.36 10.96
N ASN A 353 -14.02 -9.69 10.13
CA ASN A 353 -13.67 -8.40 9.49
C ASN A 353 -12.51 -8.45 8.49
N GLY A 354 -11.95 -9.61 8.19
CA GLY A 354 -10.96 -9.80 7.13
C GLY A 354 -11.56 -9.55 5.74
N PRO A 355 -10.85 -8.87 4.82
CA PRO A 355 -11.41 -8.50 3.52
C PRO A 355 -11.88 -9.68 2.67
N VAL A 356 -11.18 -10.82 2.71
CA VAL A 356 -11.55 -12.03 1.96
C VAL A 356 -12.80 -12.66 2.57
N ARG A 357 -12.88 -12.77 3.91
CA ARG A 357 -14.07 -13.25 4.61
C ARG A 357 -15.29 -12.39 4.27
N LEU A 358 -15.16 -11.07 4.37
CA LEU A 358 -16.25 -10.13 4.11
C LEU A 358 -16.72 -10.15 2.66
N LEU A 359 -15.81 -10.37 1.71
CA LEU A 359 -16.15 -10.58 0.30
C LEU A 359 -17.00 -11.85 0.12
N LEU A 360 -16.55 -12.97 0.68
CA LEU A 360 -17.26 -14.24 0.57
C LEU A 360 -18.64 -14.17 1.24
N GLU A 361 -18.75 -13.52 2.40
CA GLU A 361 -20.03 -13.26 3.07
C GLU A 361 -20.97 -12.38 2.25
N GLU A 362 -20.44 -11.32 1.63
CA GLU A 362 -21.24 -10.45 0.75
C GLU A 362 -21.87 -11.23 -0.40
N LEU A 363 -21.09 -12.10 -1.02
CA LEU A 363 -21.49 -12.83 -2.22
C LEU A 363 -22.22 -14.15 -1.89
N GLY A 364 -22.37 -14.51 -0.61
CA GLY A 364 -23.00 -15.77 -0.16
C GLY A 364 -22.19 -17.02 -0.51
N LEU A 365 -20.86 -16.93 -0.55
CA LEU A 365 -19.96 -17.98 -1.05
C LEU A 365 -19.30 -18.81 0.07
N GLU A 366 -19.62 -18.56 1.33
CA GLU A 366 -18.88 -19.11 2.48
C GLU A 366 -19.04 -20.62 2.64
N ARG A 367 -19.99 -21.25 1.95
CA ARG A 367 -20.17 -22.71 1.95
C ARG A 367 -19.52 -23.41 0.76
N ARG A 368 -19.02 -22.64 -0.23
CA ARG A 368 -18.50 -23.16 -1.50
C ARG A 368 -16.99 -23.35 -1.50
N ILE A 369 -16.31 -22.72 -0.55
CA ILE A 369 -14.88 -22.82 -0.34
C ILE A 369 -14.61 -23.09 1.14
N ARG A 370 -13.66 -23.98 1.40
CA ARG A 370 -13.20 -24.29 2.75
C ARG A 370 -11.72 -23.96 2.84
N PHE A 371 -11.30 -23.48 3.99
CA PHE A 371 -9.92 -23.15 4.25
C PHE A 371 -9.37 -24.04 5.36
N ARG A 372 -8.13 -24.49 5.20
CA ARG A 372 -7.37 -25.20 6.22
C ARG A 372 -6.17 -24.35 6.62
N ARG A 373 -5.95 -24.25 7.93
CA ARG A 373 -4.79 -23.55 8.46
C ARG A 373 -3.54 -24.39 8.25
N HIS A 374 -2.45 -23.76 7.87
CA HIS A 374 -1.15 -24.42 7.76
C HIS A 374 -0.18 -23.94 8.84
N GLY A 375 0.81 -24.77 9.14
CA GLY A 375 1.90 -24.41 10.05
C GLY A 375 3.10 -23.85 9.30
N HIS A 376 3.99 -23.20 10.05
CA HIS A 376 5.27 -22.73 9.53
C HIS A 376 6.42 -23.37 10.29
N ARG A 377 7.44 -23.80 9.56
CA ARG A 377 8.75 -24.17 10.09
C ARG A 377 9.81 -23.24 9.52
N LEU A 378 10.77 -22.90 10.34
CA LEU A 378 11.98 -22.20 9.95
C LEU A 378 13.16 -23.13 10.11
N ILE A 379 13.98 -23.24 9.07
CA ILE A 379 15.28 -23.88 9.10
C ILE A 379 16.32 -22.78 8.89
N THR A 380 17.25 -22.62 9.82
CA THR A 380 18.37 -21.68 9.74
C THR A 380 19.68 -22.41 10.00
N PRO A 381 20.84 -21.78 9.74
CA PRO A 381 22.13 -22.33 10.21
C PRO A 381 22.16 -22.57 11.73
N GLY A 382 21.38 -21.81 12.51
CA GLY A 382 21.26 -21.96 13.96
C GLY A 382 20.30 -23.07 14.43
N GLY A 383 19.64 -23.78 13.50
CA GLY A 383 18.74 -24.89 13.81
C GLY A 383 17.32 -24.75 13.24
N VAL A 384 16.42 -25.62 13.73
CA VAL A 384 15.03 -25.75 13.28
C VAL A 384 14.08 -25.19 14.33
N LEU A 385 13.14 -24.35 13.89
CA LEU A 385 12.12 -23.73 14.73
C LEU A 385 10.73 -23.94 14.13
N ASP A 386 9.85 -24.63 14.86
CA ASP A 386 8.43 -24.76 14.48
C ASP A 386 7.64 -23.57 15.03
N ILE A 387 7.14 -22.70 14.15
CA ILE A 387 6.37 -21.53 14.57
C ILE A 387 5.02 -22.00 15.15
N PRO A 388 4.68 -21.61 16.38
CA PRO A 388 3.43 -22.01 17.01
C PRO A 388 2.23 -21.44 16.28
N GLY A 389 1.11 -22.13 16.45
CA GLY A 389 -0.13 -21.70 15.84
C GLY A 389 -0.71 -20.45 16.50
N SER A 390 -0.50 -20.24 17.79
CA SER A 390 -1.03 -19.08 18.50
C SER A 390 -0.04 -17.93 18.50
N TYR A 391 -0.53 -16.70 18.33
CA TYR A 391 0.29 -15.49 18.48
C TYR A 391 0.93 -15.39 19.88
N VAL A 392 0.28 -15.94 20.91
CA VAL A 392 0.79 -16.00 22.30
C VAL A 392 1.96 -16.96 22.41
N GLU A 393 1.77 -18.18 21.90
CA GLU A 393 2.78 -19.21 21.93
C GLU A 393 3.98 -18.77 21.10
N PHE A 394 3.74 -18.10 19.97
CA PHE A 394 4.78 -17.47 19.18
C PHE A 394 5.51 -16.37 19.97
N THR A 395 4.79 -15.50 20.68
CA THR A 395 5.41 -14.49 21.56
C THR A 395 6.25 -15.13 22.66
N ASN A 396 5.75 -16.17 23.31
CA ASN A 396 6.48 -16.90 24.37
C ASN A 396 7.72 -17.59 23.80
N MET A 397 7.63 -18.19 22.61
CA MET A 397 8.79 -18.74 21.91
C MET A 397 9.86 -17.67 21.64
N LEU A 398 9.47 -16.46 21.22
CA LEU A 398 10.44 -15.37 21.03
C LEU A 398 11.09 -14.97 22.36
N VAL A 399 10.32 -14.93 23.47
CA VAL A 399 10.86 -14.68 24.81
C VAL A 399 11.82 -15.80 25.24
N ASP A 400 11.50 -17.07 24.96
CA ASP A 400 12.36 -18.20 25.29
C ASP A 400 13.69 -18.16 24.51
N LEU A 401 13.66 -17.64 23.27
CA LEU A 401 14.85 -17.43 22.45
C LEU A 401 15.73 -16.29 22.95
N ALA A 402 15.14 -15.22 23.49
CA ALA A 402 15.86 -14.06 24.03
C ALA A 402 15.29 -13.59 25.38
N PRO A 403 15.48 -14.36 26.47
CA PRO A 403 14.86 -14.06 27.78
C PRO A 403 15.29 -12.73 28.38
N HIS A 404 16.48 -12.27 28.02
CA HIS A 404 17.06 -11.00 28.45
C HIS A 404 16.32 -9.76 27.89
N GLU A 405 15.50 -9.92 26.84
CA GLU A 405 14.68 -8.85 26.25
C GLU A 405 13.17 -9.08 26.42
N GLU A 406 12.73 -9.89 27.41
CA GLU A 406 11.32 -10.27 27.60
C GLU A 406 10.35 -9.08 27.55
N GLU A 407 10.61 -8.02 28.31
CA GLU A 407 9.75 -6.84 28.36
C GLU A 407 9.64 -6.16 26.98
N GLY A 408 10.76 -6.07 26.25
CA GLY A 408 10.85 -5.51 24.92
C GLY A 408 10.04 -6.32 23.91
N ILE A 409 10.21 -7.65 23.91
CA ILE A 409 9.52 -8.58 23.03
C ILE A 409 8.01 -8.54 23.28
N ARG A 410 7.56 -8.67 24.53
CA ARG A 410 6.13 -8.65 24.86
C ARG A 410 5.48 -7.32 24.47
N THR A 411 6.17 -6.20 24.72
CA THR A 411 5.69 -4.87 24.32
C THR A 411 5.57 -4.75 22.81
N LEU A 412 6.62 -5.14 22.07
CA LEU A 412 6.64 -5.10 20.61
C LEU A 412 5.51 -5.94 20.00
N MET A 413 5.36 -7.19 20.46
CA MET A 413 4.33 -8.09 19.95
C MET A 413 2.92 -7.55 20.24
N GLY A 414 2.71 -6.90 21.39
CA GLY A 414 1.46 -6.20 21.70
C GLY A 414 1.21 -4.96 20.83
N GLU A 415 2.25 -4.20 20.47
CA GLU A 415 2.16 -3.07 19.53
C GLU A 415 1.82 -3.55 18.11
N LEU A 416 2.47 -4.61 17.64
CA LEU A 416 2.23 -5.21 16.31
C LEU A 416 0.80 -5.72 16.17
N GLN A 417 0.29 -6.46 17.15
CA GLN A 417 -1.07 -6.99 17.12
C GLN A 417 -2.11 -5.87 17.16
N ALA A 418 -1.91 -4.84 17.99
CA ALA A 418 -2.82 -3.70 18.06
C ALA A 418 -2.82 -2.89 16.77
N ALA A 419 -1.64 -2.61 16.20
CA ALA A 419 -1.52 -1.95 14.91
C ALA A 419 -2.25 -2.74 13.82
N TYR A 420 -2.08 -4.06 13.80
CA TYR A 420 -2.75 -4.95 12.86
C TYR A 420 -4.28 -4.84 12.95
N TYR A 421 -4.89 -5.03 14.13
CA TYR A 421 -6.34 -4.90 14.25
C TYR A 421 -6.86 -3.49 13.97
N GLN A 422 -6.08 -2.45 14.29
CA GLN A 422 -6.42 -1.07 13.96
C GLN A 422 -6.49 -0.81 12.45
N VAL A 423 -5.77 -1.57 11.61
CA VAL A 423 -5.92 -1.48 10.15
C VAL A 423 -7.33 -1.89 9.72
N TYR A 424 -7.91 -2.90 10.37
CA TYR A 424 -9.14 -3.54 9.93
C TYR A 424 -10.40 -3.15 10.73
N GLN A 425 -10.26 -2.42 11.84
CA GLN A 425 -11.39 -2.12 12.73
C GLN A 425 -12.54 -1.37 12.05
N ASP A 426 -12.24 -0.51 11.07
CA ASP A 426 -13.24 0.28 10.35
C ASP A 426 -13.78 -0.40 9.09
N THR A 427 -13.23 -1.55 8.71
CA THR A 427 -13.56 -2.29 7.48
C THR A 427 -15.07 -2.45 7.26
N PRO A 428 -15.90 -2.78 8.27
CA PRO A 428 -17.36 -2.86 8.09
C PRO A 428 -18.00 -1.53 7.66
N ARG A 429 -17.47 -0.39 8.09
CA ARG A 429 -18.00 0.96 7.81
C ARG A 429 -17.45 1.54 6.50
N THR A 430 -16.27 1.10 6.07
CA THR A 430 -15.55 1.64 4.89
C THR A 430 -15.78 0.83 3.61
N GLY A 431 -16.91 0.12 3.51
CA GLY A 431 -17.26 -0.66 2.32
C GLY A 431 -16.52 -2.00 2.25
N LYS A 432 -16.22 -2.61 3.41
CA LYS A 432 -15.62 -3.94 3.57
C LYS A 432 -14.15 -4.06 3.17
N VAL A 433 -13.44 -2.94 3.14
CA VAL A 433 -11.98 -2.88 2.98
C VAL A 433 -11.37 -1.81 3.89
N PRO A 434 -10.12 -1.97 4.35
CA PRO A 434 -9.39 -0.89 4.97
C PRO A 434 -9.36 0.31 4.02
N ALA A 435 -9.78 1.47 4.52
CA ALA A 435 -9.81 2.69 3.74
C ALA A 435 -9.22 3.84 4.54
N PRO A 436 -8.56 4.79 3.87
CA PRO A 436 -8.12 6.00 4.54
C PRO A 436 -9.32 6.83 5.02
N PRO A 437 -9.15 7.66 6.08
CA PRO A 437 -10.20 8.56 6.58
C PRO A 437 -10.86 9.40 5.47
N ALA A 438 -12.17 9.31 5.30
CA ALA A 438 -12.91 9.98 4.24
C ALA A 438 -13.30 11.42 4.60
N THR A 439 -13.44 11.71 5.90
CA THR A 439 -13.82 13.04 6.39
C THR A 439 -12.68 13.72 7.16
N VAL A 440 -12.78 15.04 7.33
CA VAL A 440 -11.84 15.82 8.15
C VAL A 440 -11.88 15.39 9.61
N GLU A 441 -13.08 15.09 10.13
CA GLU A 441 -13.28 14.60 11.50
C GLU A 441 -12.54 13.27 11.71
N GLU A 442 -12.76 12.30 10.82
CA GLU A 442 -12.05 11.03 10.86
C GLU A 442 -10.54 11.21 10.71
N THR A 443 -10.08 12.15 9.87
CA THR A 443 -8.65 12.42 9.69
C THR A 443 -8.01 12.95 10.98
N LEU A 444 -8.75 13.78 11.74
CA LEU A 444 -8.27 14.35 12.99
C LEU A 444 -8.37 13.37 14.17
N SER A 445 -9.36 12.48 14.17
CA SER A 445 -9.51 11.44 15.18
C SER A 445 -8.62 10.23 14.92
N TYR A 446 -8.18 10.01 13.67
CA TYR A 446 -7.40 8.82 13.28
C TYR A 446 -6.20 8.50 14.17
N PRO A 447 -5.34 9.46 14.59
CA PRO A 447 -4.24 9.16 15.49
C PRO A 447 -4.69 8.69 16.88
N LEU A 448 -5.88 9.12 17.32
CA LEU A 448 -6.48 8.70 18.57
C LEU A 448 -7.16 7.35 18.42
N ASP A 449 -7.83 7.09 17.31
CA ASP A 449 -8.57 5.85 17.08
C ASP A 449 -7.65 4.68 16.66
N HIS A 450 -6.54 4.98 16.00
CA HIS A 450 -5.55 4.02 15.46
C HIS A 450 -4.13 4.32 15.94
N PRO A 451 -3.87 4.41 17.25
CA PRO A 451 -2.63 4.93 17.80
C PRO A 451 -1.37 4.14 17.38
N ASP A 452 -1.44 2.81 17.38
CA ASP A 452 -0.30 1.93 17.08
C ASP A 452 -0.03 1.89 15.58
N PHE A 453 -1.07 1.79 14.77
CA PHE A 453 -0.92 1.82 13.32
C PHE A 453 -0.46 3.21 12.84
N TYR A 454 -1.02 4.29 13.38
CA TYR A 454 -0.59 5.66 13.09
C TYR A 454 0.89 5.84 13.42
N ARG A 455 1.36 5.31 14.55
CA ARG A 455 2.78 5.32 14.90
C ARG A 455 3.63 4.53 13.90
N ALA A 456 3.20 3.35 13.47
CA ALA A 456 3.91 2.54 12.48
C ALA A 456 4.06 3.24 11.11
N MET A 457 3.21 4.23 10.78
CA MET A 457 3.35 5.03 9.55
C MET A 457 4.63 5.87 9.49
N PHE A 458 5.32 6.09 10.62
CA PHE A 458 6.49 6.96 10.70
C PHE A 458 7.84 6.23 10.80
N TYR A 459 7.85 4.91 10.62
CA TYR A 459 9.06 4.10 10.76
C TYR A 459 9.28 3.19 9.55
N SER A 460 10.54 2.89 9.25
CA SER A 460 10.85 1.64 8.56
C SER A 460 10.56 0.45 9.47
N TRP A 461 10.45 -0.74 8.90
CA TRP A 461 10.17 -1.98 9.62
C TRP A 461 11.26 -2.27 10.64
N GLY A 462 12.53 -2.19 10.22
CA GLY A 462 13.68 -2.37 11.08
C GLY A 462 13.73 -1.35 12.22
N GLU A 463 13.46 -0.08 11.94
CA GLU A 463 13.37 0.97 12.98
C GLU A 463 12.22 0.71 13.96
N PHE A 464 11.07 0.24 13.46
CA PHE A 464 9.91 -0.09 14.29
C PHE A 464 10.21 -1.22 15.26
N LEU A 465 10.86 -2.30 14.79
CA LEU A 465 11.25 -3.44 15.63
C LEU A 465 12.36 -3.05 16.63
N ARG A 466 13.43 -2.38 16.16
CA ARG A 466 14.60 -2.01 16.97
C ARG A 466 14.34 -0.96 18.05
N ARG A 467 13.16 -0.34 18.06
CA ARG A 467 12.71 0.45 19.22
C ARG A 467 12.55 -0.39 20.50
N ARG A 468 12.32 -1.69 20.37
CA ARG A 468 11.95 -2.57 21.48
C ARG A 468 12.88 -3.78 21.66
N VAL A 469 13.48 -4.28 20.57
CA VAL A 469 14.24 -5.53 20.54
C VAL A 469 15.56 -5.33 19.78
N GLN A 470 16.69 -5.76 20.32
CA GLN A 470 17.99 -5.76 19.62
C GLN A 470 18.45 -7.16 19.23
N ASP A 471 17.87 -8.22 19.79
CA ASP A 471 18.28 -9.59 19.51
C ASP A 471 18.09 -9.96 18.02
N GLU A 472 19.19 -10.27 17.35
CA GLU A 472 19.21 -10.51 15.90
C GLU A 472 18.49 -11.82 15.49
N HIS A 473 18.32 -12.79 16.40
CA HIS A 473 17.52 -13.98 16.11
C HIS A 473 16.03 -13.62 16.07
N VAL A 474 15.55 -12.86 17.06
CA VAL A 474 14.15 -12.39 17.10
C VAL A 474 13.86 -11.49 15.89
N LEU A 475 14.74 -10.53 15.61
CA LEU A 475 14.61 -9.65 14.44
C LEU A 475 14.62 -10.45 13.13
N GLY A 476 15.48 -11.47 13.01
CA GLY A 476 15.54 -12.35 11.85
C GLY A 476 14.21 -13.08 11.58
N ILE A 477 13.56 -13.59 12.63
CA ILE A 477 12.26 -14.27 12.52
C ILE A 477 11.16 -13.29 12.07
N LEU A 478 11.10 -12.10 12.68
CA LEU A 478 10.08 -11.08 12.33
C LEU A 478 10.30 -10.48 10.93
N ASN A 479 11.54 -10.43 10.46
CA ASN A 479 11.89 -9.97 9.11
C ASN A 479 11.53 -10.97 8.01
N MET A 480 11.21 -12.23 8.33
CA MET A 480 10.96 -13.27 7.32
C MET A 480 9.83 -12.92 6.36
N LEU A 481 8.75 -12.32 6.85
CA LEU A 481 7.60 -11.96 6.02
C LEU A 481 7.89 -10.83 5.02
N THR A 482 9.03 -10.13 5.13
CA THR A 482 9.40 -9.09 4.16
C THR A 482 9.50 -9.65 2.74
N ALA A 483 9.83 -10.93 2.58
CA ALA A 483 9.90 -11.62 1.29
C ALA A 483 8.58 -11.59 0.48
N TYR A 484 7.44 -11.41 1.15
CA TYR A 484 6.11 -11.31 0.50
C TYR A 484 5.85 -9.94 -0.15
N LEU A 485 6.64 -8.91 0.21
CA LEU A 485 6.53 -7.55 -0.36
C LEU A 485 7.68 -7.21 -1.31
N GLY A 486 8.60 -8.14 -1.53
CA GLY A 486 9.85 -7.88 -2.24
C GLY A 486 10.94 -7.37 -1.29
N ASP A 487 11.77 -6.47 -1.80
CA ASP A 487 13.22 -6.53 -1.61
C ASP A 487 13.83 -5.53 -0.61
N ARG A 488 13.01 -4.79 0.14
CA ARG A 488 13.52 -3.72 1.01
C ARG A 488 13.92 -4.21 2.40
N GLY A 489 13.55 -5.45 2.77
CA GLY A 489 13.89 -6.03 4.06
C GLY A 489 13.53 -5.08 5.22
N PRO A 490 14.46 -4.77 6.14
CA PRO A 490 14.26 -3.81 7.22
C PRO A 490 13.88 -2.39 6.78
N ASP A 491 14.24 -1.97 5.56
CA ASP A 491 13.93 -0.64 5.02
C ASP A 491 12.49 -0.52 4.49
N THR A 492 11.74 -1.63 4.48
CA THR A 492 10.32 -1.63 4.14
C THR A 492 9.56 -0.72 5.11
N PRO A 493 8.65 0.17 4.69
CA PRO A 493 7.83 0.94 5.63
C PRO A 493 7.05 0.03 6.58
N ALA A 494 7.08 0.31 7.89
CA ALA A 494 6.44 -0.56 8.88
C ALA A 494 4.93 -0.69 8.64
N ALA A 495 4.24 0.40 8.28
CA ALA A 495 2.83 0.37 7.92
C ALA A 495 2.47 -0.61 6.78
N ARG A 496 3.43 -0.97 5.90
CA ARG A 496 3.24 -2.00 4.87
C ARG A 496 3.40 -3.41 5.40
N MET A 497 4.26 -3.60 6.41
CA MET A 497 4.46 -4.89 7.07
C MET A 497 3.34 -5.23 8.05
N ILE A 498 2.67 -4.23 8.64
CA ILE A 498 1.59 -4.46 9.61
C ILE A 498 0.51 -5.42 9.07
N PRO A 499 -0.07 -5.26 7.86
CA PRO A 499 -1.01 -6.23 7.30
C PRO A 499 -0.47 -7.68 7.21
N LEU A 500 0.81 -7.85 6.89
CA LEU A 500 1.43 -9.19 6.79
C LEU A 500 1.55 -9.88 8.14
N MET A 501 1.52 -9.14 9.25
CA MET A 501 1.45 -9.74 10.58
C MET A 501 0.23 -10.64 10.74
N GLY A 502 -0.80 -10.52 9.91
CA GLY A 502 -1.92 -11.46 9.86
C GLY A 502 -1.50 -12.93 9.69
N TYR A 503 -0.37 -13.22 9.03
CA TYR A 503 0.16 -14.58 8.95
C TYR A 503 0.66 -15.13 10.30
N TYR A 504 1.02 -14.27 11.24
CA TYR A 504 1.36 -14.65 12.61
C TYR A 504 0.19 -14.46 13.60
N VAL A 505 -0.60 -13.39 13.44
CA VAL A 505 -1.70 -13.04 14.34
C VAL A 505 -2.86 -14.01 14.14
N ASP A 506 -3.41 -14.09 12.93
CA ASP A 506 -4.57 -14.94 12.62
C ASP A 506 -4.16 -16.28 11.99
N GLY A 507 -3.00 -16.32 11.33
CA GLY A 507 -2.45 -17.49 10.65
C GLY A 507 -2.77 -17.53 9.17
N GLY A 508 -1.85 -18.11 8.41
CA GLY A 508 -2.06 -18.41 6.99
C GLY A 508 -3.01 -19.58 6.79
N VAL A 509 -3.84 -19.48 5.75
CA VAL A 509 -4.79 -20.54 5.38
C VAL A 509 -4.66 -20.93 3.91
N TYR A 510 -5.05 -22.16 3.60
CA TYR A 510 -5.00 -22.75 2.27
C TYR A 510 -6.40 -23.17 1.83
N PRO A 511 -6.84 -22.82 0.61
CA PRO A 511 -8.12 -23.27 0.07
C PRO A 511 -8.08 -24.77 -0.25
N VAL A 512 -9.00 -25.55 0.33
CA VAL A 512 -9.21 -26.95 -0.04
C VAL A 512 -9.72 -27.01 -1.48
N GLY A 513 -9.16 -27.90 -2.28
CA GLY A 513 -9.32 -27.97 -3.74
C GLY A 513 -8.25 -27.20 -4.52
N GLY A 514 -7.23 -26.67 -3.84
CA GLY A 514 -6.16 -25.89 -4.46
C GLY A 514 -6.48 -24.41 -4.65
N SER A 515 -5.47 -23.63 -5.02
CA SER A 515 -5.61 -22.20 -5.24
C SER A 515 -6.61 -21.85 -6.35
N GLN A 516 -6.76 -22.72 -7.36
CA GLN A 516 -7.77 -22.61 -8.42
C GLN A 516 -9.19 -22.46 -7.86
N ARG A 517 -9.52 -23.12 -6.75
CA ARG A 517 -10.88 -23.12 -6.20
C ARG A 517 -11.37 -21.73 -5.83
N LEU A 518 -10.50 -20.84 -5.37
CA LEU A 518 -10.87 -19.45 -5.07
C LEU A 518 -11.26 -18.68 -6.33
N ALA A 519 -10.51 -18.85 -7.42
CA ALA A 519 -10.82 -18.23 -8.71
C ALA A 519 -12.13 -18.77 -9.29
N ASP A 520 -12.34 -20.08 -9.22
CA ASP A 520 -13.55 -20.74 -9.74
C ASP A 520 -14.80 -20.25 -9.01
N VAL A 521 -14.77 -20.18 -7.68
CA VAL A 521 -15.92 -19.73 -6.88
C VAL A 521 -16.29 -18.27 -7.19
N LEU A 522 -15.30 -17.40 -7.43
CA LEU A 522 -15.57 -16.01 -7.82
C LEU A 522 -16.07 -15.92 -9.27
N MET A 523 -15.56 -16.75 -10.19
CA MET A 523 -16.06 -16.84 -11.56
C MET A 523 -17.51 -17.33 -11.60
N GLU A 524 -17.82 -18.41 -10.89
CA GLU A 524 -19.17 -18.96 -10.72
C GLU A 524 -20.11 -17.88 -10.18
N ALA A 525 -19.65 -17.08 -9.20
CA ALA A 525 -20.42 -15.98 -8.64
C ALA A 525 -20.76 -14.89 -9.67
N VAL A 526 -19.85 -14.58 -10.62
CA VAL A 526 -20.14 -13.66 -11.74
C VAL A 526 -21.22 -14.23 -12.64
N GLN A 527 -21.09 -15.50 -13.04
CA GLN A 527 -21.99 -16.17 -13.97
C GLN A 527 -23.41 -16.33 -13.41
N GLU A 528 -23.52 -16.68 -12.14
CA GLU A 528 -24.80 -16.81 -11.42
C GLU A 528 -25.55 -15.47 -11.30
N ARG A 529 -24.84 -14.35 -11.44
CA ARG A 529 -25.37 -12.99 -11.43
C ARG A 529 -25.54 -12.41 -12.83
N GLU A 530 -25.72 -13.30 -13.82
CA GLU A 530 -25.91 -12.97 -15.24
C GLU A 530 -24.73 -12.22 -15.89
N GLY A 531 -23.57 -12.20 -15.24
CA GLY A 531 -22.31 -11.71 -15.82
C GLY A 531 -21.71 -12.72 -16.79
N GLU A 532 -21.05 -12.23 -17.83
CA GLU A 532 -20.35 -13.07 -18.79
C GLU A 532 -18.87 -13.25 -18.40
N VAL A 533 -18.36 -14.47 -18.55
CA VAL A 533 -16.92 -14.76 -18.45
C VAL A 533 -16.49 -15.50 -19.70
N ARG A 534 -15.60 -14.88 -20.49
CA ARG A 534 -15.08 -15.44 -21.74
C ARG A 534 -13.60 -15.76 -21.56
N LEU A 535 -13.30 -17.06 -21.43
CA LEU A 535 -11.93 -17.59 -21.38
C LEU A 535 -11.37 -17.70 -22.80
N SER A 536 -10.05 -17.91 -22.92
CA SER A 536 -9.33 -17.97 -24.21
C SER A 536 -9.60 -16.76 -25.13
N THR A 537 -9.94 -15.61 -24.55
CA THR A 537 -10.39 -14.41 -25.25
C THR A 537 -9.43 -13.27 -24.94
N THR A 538 -8.51 -13.01 -25.88
CA THR A 538 -7.50 -11.96 -25.71
C THR A 538 -8.07 -10.61 -26.13
N VAL A 539 -8.06 -9.63 -25.20
CA VAL A 539 -8.30 -8.22 -25.56
C VAL A 539 -7.10 -7.68 -26.32
N GLN A 540 -7.36 -7.07 -27.48
CA GLN A 540 -6.34 -6.49 -28.34
C GLN A 540 -6.11 -5.01 -28.05
N ARG A 541 -7.19 -4.22 -27.91
CA ARG A 541 -7.13 -2.77 -27.60
C ARG A 541 -8.29 -2.34 -26.70
N VAL A 542 -8.05 -1.30 -25.90
CA VAL A 542 -9.10 -0.49 -25.30
C VAL A 542 -9.53 0.55 -26.32
N LEU A 543 -10.84 0.61 -26.60
CA LEU A 543 -11.41 1.55 -27.55
C LEU A 543 -11.65 2.89 -26.85
N LEU A 544 -11.22 3.97 -27.49
CA LEU A 544 -11.39 5.32 -26.98
C LEU A 544 -12.27 6.16 -27.92
N HIS A 545 -13.16 6.97 -27.34
CA HIS A 545 -13.93 8.00 -28.02
C HIS A 545 -13.78 9.32 -27.25
N GLU A 546 -13.31 10.38 -27.92
CA GLU A 546 -13.02 11.67 -27.28
C GLU A 546 -12.14 11.56 -26.02
N GLY A 547 -11.15 10.66 -26.05
CA GLY A 547 -10.23 10.42 -24.92
C GLY A 547 -10.81 9.64 -23.74
N ARG A 548 -12.03 9.09 -23.86
CA ARG A 548 -12.72 8.27 -22.85
C ARG A 548 -12.87 6.83 -23.33
N VAL A 549 -12.94 5.88 -22.40
CA VAL A 549 -13.31 4.49 -22.70
C VAL A 549 -14.66 4.40 -23.43
N ALA A 550 -14.68 3.61 -24.51
CA ALA A 550 -15.88 3.25 -25.27
C ALA A 550 -16.10 1.72 -25.34
N GLY A 551 -15.12 0.92 -24.91
CA GLY A 551 -15.17 -0.53 -24.96
C GLY A 551 -13.81 -1.17 -25.19
N VAL A 552 -13.79 -2.37 -25.76
CA VAL A 552 -12.58 -3.11 -26.14
C VAL A 552 -12.75 -3.80 -27.49
N SER A 553 -11.64 -4.06 -28.19
CA SER A 553 -11.60 -4.95 -29.35
C SER A 553 -10.88 -6.26 -29.02
N LEU A 554 -11.35 -7.33 -29.65
CA LEU A 554 -10.79 -8.68 -29.57
C LEU A 554 -9.90 -8.97 -30.79
N GLY A 555 -9.11 -10.05 -30.72
CA GLY A 555 -8.16 -10.42 -31.77
C GLY A 555 -8.79 -10.82 -33.12
N ASP A 556 -10.08 -11.15 -33.14
CA ASP A 556 -10.87 -11.45 -34.35
C ASP A 556 -11.53 -10.20 -34.97
N GLY A 557 -11.30 -9.01 -34.38
CA GLY A 557 -11.92 -7.75 -34.79
C GLY A 557 -13.29 -7.48 -34.14
N THR A 558 -13.80 -8.38 -33.31
CA THR A 558 -15.04 -8.15 -32.55
C THR A 558 -14.86 -6.99 -31.58
N CYS A 559 -15.83 -6.07 -31.52
CA CYS A 559 -15.83 -4.94 -30.60
C CYS A 559 -16.95 -5.09 -29.57
N LEU A 560 -16.60 -5.02 -28.29
CA LEU A 560 -17.54 -5.02 -27.18
C LEU A 560 -17.58 -3.62 -26.57
N LEU A 561 -18.76 -3.04 -26.44
CA LEU A 561 -18.91 -1.65 -25.99
C LEU A 561 -19.20 -1.59 -24.50
N ALA A 562 -18.52 -0.69 -23.78
CA ALA A 562 -18.80 -0.38 -22.39
C ALA A 562 -18.30 1.02 -22.02
N PRO A 563 -19.01 1.76 -21.16
CA PRO A 563 -18.55 3.05 -20.65
C PRO A 563 -17.43 2.92 -19.59
N VAL A 564 -17.26 1.73 -19.02
CA VAL A 564 -16.27 1.43 -17.99
C VAL A 564 -15.48 0.17 -18.37
N VAL A 565 -14.16 0.26 -18.28
CA VAL A 565 -13.24 -0.85 -18.42
C VAL A 565 -12.37 -0.93 -17.17
N ILE A 566 -12.32 -2.10 -16.54
CA ILE A 566 -11.44 -2.41 -15.41
C ILE A 566 -10.33 -3.30 -15.94
N SER A 567 -9.08 -2.83 -15.92
CA SER A 567 -7.92 -3.64 -16.27
C SER A 567 -7.33 -4.27 -15.01
N ASN A 568 -7.36 -5.59 -14.95
CA ASN A 568 -6.59 -6.40 -14.01
C ASN A 568 -5.27 -6.89 -14.63
N ALA A 569 -4.97 -6.45 -15.87
CA ALA A 569 -3.70 -6.71 -16.52
C ALA A 569 -2.59 -5.82 -15.93
N ASP A 570 -1.35 -6.25 -16.07
CA ASP A 570 -0.17 -5.46 -15.72
C ASP A 570 -0.26 -4.01 -16.28
N PRO A 571 0.06 -2.98 -15.48
CA PRO A 571 -0.09 -1.60 -15.93
C PRO A 571 0.71 -1.23 -17.18
N LYS A 572 1.91 -1.78 -17.38
CA LYS A 572 2.68 -1.52 -18.62
C LYS A 572 1.99 -2.17 -19.82
N GLN A 573 1.39 -3.35 -19.66
CA GLN A 573 0.55 -3.95 -20.72
C GLN A 573 -0.69 -3.08 -20.99
N THR A 574 -1.37 -2.63 -19.93
CA THR A 574 -2.56 -1.79 -20.05
C THR A 574 -2.25 -0.51 -20.81
N PHE A 575 -1.23 0.22 -20.40
CA PHE A 575 -0.95 1.55 -20.94
C PHE A 575 -0.24 1.54 -22.28
N PHE A 576 0.74 0.66 -22.50
CA PHE A 576 1.55 0.69 -23.73
C PHE A 576 1.02 -0.22 -24.82
N ARG A 577 0.35 -1.33 -24.48
CA ARG A 577 -0.19 -2.28 -25.46
C ARG A 577 -1.68 -2.09 -25.70
N LEU A 578 -2.49 -2.04 -24.65
CA LEU A 578 -3.95 -2.02 -24.80
C LEU A 578 -4.47 -0.62 -25.12
N VAL A 579 -3.96 0.42 -24.45
CA VAL A 579 -4.33 1.82 -24.69
C VAL A 579 -3.47 2.42 -25.80
N GLY A 580 -2.16 2.49 -25.61
CA GLY A 580 -1.22 3.20 -26.48
C GLY A 580 -0.72 4.49 -25.81
N ALA A 581 0.60 4.70 -25.81
CA ALA A 581 1.25 5.84 -25.13
C ALA A 581 0.79 7.19 -25.69
N GLU A 582 0.41 7.23 -26.97
CA GLU A 582 -0.11 8.40 -27.69
C GLU A 582 -1.41 8.96 -27.11
N HIS A 583 -2.15 8.17 -26.34
CA HIS A 583 -3.40 8.58 -25.70
C HIS A 583 -3.22 9.05 -24.25
N LEU A 584 -1.99 9.03 -23.72
CA LEU A 584 -1.70 9.31 -22.31
C LEU A 584 -0.92 10.61 -22.15
N PRO A 585 -1.05 11.31 -21.00
CA PRO A 585 -0.21 12.48 -20.71
C PRO A 585 1.28 12.10 -20.73
N PRO A 586 2.18 12.88 -21.38
CA PRO A 586 3.59 12.54 -21.50
C PRO A 586 4.30 12.30 -20.16
N ASP A 587 3.95 13.06 -19.11
CA ASP A 587 4.52 12.87 -17.78
C ASP A 587 4.04 11.56 -17.12
N PHE A 588 2.81 11.14 -17.40
CA PHE A 588 2.29 9.85 -16.95
C PHE A 588 2.97 8.68 -17.69
N VAL A 589 3.22 8.81 -18.99
CA VAL A 589 4.00 7.82 -19.77
C VAL A 589 5.38 7.63 -19.14
N LYS A 590 6.13 8.72 -18.94
CA LYS A 590 7.46 8.68 -18.30
C LYS A 590 7.42 8.07 -16.90
N ARG A 591 6.34 8.33 -16.15
CA ARG A 591 6.11 7.75 -14.82
C ARG A 591 6.02 6.22 -14.91
N VAL A 592 5.13 5.70 -15.76
CA VAL A 592 4.91 4.25 -15.93
C VAL A 592 6.12 3.55 -16.55
N GLU A 593 6.88 4.21 -17.43
CA GLU A 593 8.12 3.67 -17.99
C GLU A 593 9.16 3.35 -16.90
N ARG A 594 9.27 4.21 -15.87
CA ARG A 594 10.24 4.07 -14.78
C ARG A 594 9.88 3.01 -13.75
N LEU A 595 8.62 2.60 -13.67
CA LEU A 595 8.20 1.54 -12.75
C LEU A 595 8.96 0.26 -13.04
N ARG A 596 9.56 -0.32 -12.00
CA ARG A 596 10.31 -1.57 -12.12
C ARG A 596 9.39 -2.77 -11.88
N PRO A 597 9.63 -3.91 -12.53
CA PRO A 597 8.99 -5.16 -12.11
C PRO A 597 9.44 -5.53 -10.69
N SER A 598 8.55 -6.11 -9.89
CA SER A 598 8.94 -6.81 -8.66
C SER A 598 9.85 -8.00 -8.99
N PRO A 599 10.48 -8.63 -7.99
CA PRO A 599 11.09 -9.95 -8.19
C PRO A 599 10.13 -10.94 -8.86
N SER A 600 10.72 -11.84 -9.63
CA SER A 600 10.11 -13.06 -10.15
C SER A 600 10.54 -14.24 -9.28
N ALA A 601 10.33 -15.48 -9.75
CA ALA A 601 10.75 -16.69 -9.04
C ALA A 601 11.34 -17.75 -9.97
N PHE A 602 12.07 -18.68 -9.37
CA PHE A 602 12.23 -20.04 -9.86
C PHE A 602 11.41 -20.96 -8.96
N VAL A 603 10.66 -21.87 -9.58
CA VAL A 603 9.83 -22.84 -8.84
C VAL A 603 10.11 -24.24 -9.35
N LEU A 604 10.25 -25.18 -8.43
CA LEU A 604 10.42 -26.60 -8.70
C LEU A 604 9.25 -27.36 -8.07
N TYR A 605 8.50 -28.10 -8.88
CA TYR A 605 7.37 -28.92 -8.47
C TYR A 605 7.77 -30.39 -8.53
N LEU A 606 7.60 -31.10 -7.42
CA LEU A 606 7.94 -32.51 -7.26
C LEU A 606 6.68 -33.31 -6.95
N ALA A 607 6.38 -34.28 -7.82
CA ALA A 607 5.44 -35.35 -7.51
C ALA A 607 6.19 -36.48 -6.82
N LEU A 608 5.74 -36.91 -5.65
CA LEU A 608 6.43 -37.90 -4.83
C LEU A 608 5.60 -39.17 -4.69
N GLU A 609 6.25 -40.33 -4.69
CA GLU A 609 5.60 -41.64 -4.43
C GLU A 609 5.06 -41.76 -3.00
N ARG A 610 5.62 -40.96 -2.09
CA ARG A 610 5.25 -40.90 -0.67
C ARG A 610 5.31 -39.46 -0.16
N PRO A 611 4.67 -39.13 0.98
CA PRO A 611 4.76 -37.80 1.58
C PRO A 611 6.20 -37.33 1.82
N ALA A 612 6.46 -36.03 1.63
CA ALA A 612 7.79 -35.43 1.81
C ALA A 612 8.29 -35.49 3.27
N GLY A 613 7.42 -35.76 4.24
CA GLY A 613 7.77 -35.79 5.66
C GLY A 613 8.06 -34.40 6.26
N LEU A 614 7.70 -33.33 5.57
CA LEU A 614 7.83 -31.95 6.01
C LEU A 614 6.49 -31.36 6.46
N PRO A 615 6.50 -30.36 7.36
CA PRO A 615 5.36 -29.46 7.55
C PRO A 615 4.96 -28.76 6.27
N GLU A 616 3.77 -28.17 6.27
CA GLU A 616 3.14 -27.63 5.06
C GLU A 616 3.93 -26.47 4.45
N ARG A 617 4.54 -25.62 5.28
CA ARG A 617 5.39 -24.49 4.86
C ARG A 617 6.69 -24.49 5.64
N VAL A 618 7.81 -24.59 4.93
CA VAL A 618 9.16 -24.59 5.53
C VAL A 618 10.00 -23.50 4.88
N PHE A 619 10.29 -22.45 5.64
CA PHE A 619 11.22 -21.41 5.23
C PHE A 619 12.64 -21.85 5.56
N VAL A 620 13.48 -21.96 4.54
CA VAL A 620 14.87 -22.41 4.68
C VAL A 620 15.77 -21.21 4.42
N ARG A 621 16.46 -20.74 5.46
CA ARG A 621 17.57 -19.80 5.36
C ARG A 621 18.88 -20.59 5.26
N ARG A 622 19.68 -20.29 4.25
CA ARG A 622 20.93 -20.99 3.93
C ARG A 622 22.10 -20.02 3.91
N GLU A 623 23.26 -20.49 4.34
CA GLU A 623 24.55 -19.85 4.09
C GLU A 623 25.17 -20.44 2.82
N GLY A 624 25.70 -19.59 1.93
CA GLY A 624 26.31 -20.01 0.67
C GLY A 624 25.51 -19.64 -0.58
N PRO A 625 25.99 -20.01 -1.78
CA PRO A 625 25.39 -19.60 -3.04
C PRO A 625 24.01 -20.24 -3.21
N LEU A 626 23.02 -19.42 -3.51
CA LEU A 626 21.72 -19.81 -4.06
C LEU A 626 21.83 -19.92 -5.60
N PRO A 627 20.81 -20.41 -6.33
CA PRO A 627 20.84 -20.39 -7.80
C PRO A 627 21.18 -18.97 -8.30
N ARG A 628 21.88 -18.85 -9.43
CA ARG A 628 22.33 -17.54 -9.94
C ARG A 628 21.18 -16.52 -9.94
N ASP A 629 21.46 -15.31 -9.47
CA ASP A 629 20.51 -14.19 -9.40
C ASP A 629 19.30 -14.40 -8.48
N THR A 630 19.40 -15.36 -7.55
CA THR A 630 18.44 -15.52 -6.45
C THR A 630 18.61 -14.40 -5.42
N PHE A 631 17.50 -13.92 -4.87
CA PHE A 631 17.45 -12.78 -3.98
C PHE A 631 16.43 -13.03 -2.85
N GLY A 632 16.59 -12.39 -1.68
CA GLY A 632 15.63 -12.43 -0.57
C GLY A 632 16.28 -12.65 0.79
N ILE A 633 15.58 -13.31 1.72
CA ILE A 633 16.05 -13.65 3.09
C ILE A 633 17.22 -14.67 3.13
N GLY A 634 17.96 -14.81 2.03
CA GLY A 634 19.07 -15.77 1.89
C GLY A 634 18.59 -17.22 1.90
N GLY A 635 17.52 -17.54 1.14
CA GLY A 635 16.85 -18.82 1.29
C GLY A 635 15.82 -19.19 0.22
N PHE A 636 15.01 -20.20 0.52
CA PHE A 636 13.90 -20.67 -0.29
C PHE A 636 12.74 -21.17 0.60
N LEU A 637 11.56 -21.29 0.01
CA LEU A 637 10.36 -21.82 0.65
C LEU A 637 10.09 -23.23 0.10
N LEU A 638 9.87 -24.20 0.98
CA LEU A 638 9.30 -25.49 0.64
C LEU A 638 7.82 -25.54 1.05
N VAL A 639 7.00 -26.08 0.18
CA VAL A 639 5.55 -26.15 0.31
C VAL A 639 5.10 -27.57 0.02
N SER A 640 4.33 -28.15 0.94
CA SER A 640 3.60 -29.40 0.71
C SER A 640 2.12 -29.16 0.99
N ASN A 641 1.27 -29.36 -0.01
CA ASN A 641 -0.17 -29.12 0.05
C ASN A 641 -0.97 -30.39 0.31
N SER A 642 -0.45 -31.56 -0.05
CA SER A 642 -1.09 -32.87 0.21
C SER A 642 -1.42 -33.17 1.67
N PRO A 643 -0.66 -32.71 2.69
CA PRO A 643 -1.09 -32.85 4.10
C PRO A 643 -2.34 -32.03 4.41
N LEU A 644 -2.50 -30.87 3.75
CA LEU A 644 -3.69 -30.04 3.86
C LEU A 644 -4.82 -30.56 3.00
N ASP A 645 -4.55 -31.21 1.89
CA ASP A 645 -5.57 -31.71 0.99
C ASP A 645 -5.10 -32.97 0.25
N PRO A 646 -5.38 -34.16 0.80
CA PRO A 646 -4.95 -35.42 0.20
C PRO A 646 -5.53 -35.69 -1.19
N GLU A 647 -6.58 -34.97 -1.62
CA GLU A 647 -7.17 -35.11 -2.97
C GLU A 647 -6.31 -34.47 -4.07
N LEU A 648 -5.31 -33.66 -3.70
CA LEU A 648 -4.38 -33.05 -4.66
C LEU A 648 -3.40 -34.05 -5.27
N VAL A 649 -3.24 -35.23 -4.67
CA VAL A 649 -2.26 -36.24 -5.08
C VAL A 649 -2.91 -37.65 -5.10
N PRO A 650 -2.32 -38.63 -5.79
CA PRO A 650 -2.78 -40.01 -5.69
C PRO A 650 -2.71 -40.55 -4.24
N PRO A 651 -3.54 -41.53 -3.87
CA PRO A 651 -3.54 -42.08 -2.51
C PRO A 651 -2.17 -42.62 -2.08
N GLY A 652 -1.70 -42.18 -0.91
CA GLY A 652 -0.40 -42.58 -0.35
C GLY A 652 0.80 -41.80 -0.89
N CYS A 653 0.60 -40.92 -1.89
CA CYS A 653 1.63 -40.09 -2.48
C CYS A 653 1.78 -38.75 -1.77
N GLY A 654 2.75 -37.94 -2.23
CA GLY A 654 3.00 -36.59 -1.70
C GLY A 654 3.38 -35.59 -2.78
N ASP A 655 3.42 -34.32 -2.39
CA ASP A 655 3.89 -33.22 -3.21
C ASP A 655 4.95 -32.41 -2.45
N LEU A 656 5.85 -31.78 -3.21
CA LEU A 656 6.76 -30.79 -2.67
C LEU A 656 7.06 -29.72 -3.73
N THR A 657 6.84 -28.47 -3.38
CA THR A 657 7.14 -27.32 -4.22
C THR A 657 8.21 -26.47 -3.57
N MET A 658 9.31 -26.21 -4.27
CA MET A 658 10.38 -25.30 -3.83
C MET A 658 10.25 -23.99 -4.60
N ILE A 659 10.20 -22.87 -3.88
CA ILE A 659 10.11 -21.52 -4.43
C ILE A 659 11.32 -20.70 -3.99
N THR A 660 11.97 -20.04 -4.94
CA THR A 660 13.02 -19.07 -4.64
C THR A 660 12.88 -17.83 -5.52
N LEU A 661 13.10 -16.64 -4.95
CA LEU A 661 12.87 -15.38 -5.65
C LEU A 661 14.08 -15.00 -6.49
N THR A 662 13.87 -14.42 -7.66
CA THR A 662 14.95 -13.99 -8.55
C THR A 662 14.65 -12.63 -9.17
N ARG A 663 15.71 -11.86 -9.45
CA ARG A 663 15.63 -10.66 -10.29
C ARG A 663 15.90 -10.90 -11.76
N LEU A 664 16.12 -12.15 -12.15
CA LEU A 664 16.27 -12.48 -13.55
C LEU A 664 14.98 -12.16 -14.30
N GLU A 665 15.11 -11.37 -15.35
CA GLU A 665 13.98 -10.92 -16.15
C GLU A 665 13.63 -11.92 -17.26
N ALA A 666 12.33 -12.07 -17.56
CA ALA A 666 11.87 -12.93 -18.65
C ALA A 666 12.53 -12.62 -20.00
N ASP A 667 12.80 -11.35 -20.30
CA ASP A 667 13.44 -10.95 -21.56
C ASP A 667 14.88 -11.45 -21.68
N HIS A 668 15.62 -11.59 -20.58
CA HIS A 668 16.94 -12.21 -20.61
C HIS A 668 16.83 -13.66 -21.08
N LEU A 669 15.91 -14.42 -20.50
CA LEU A 669 15.64 -15.81 -20.84
C LEU A 669 15.04 -15.99 -22.25
N ASN A 670 14.29 -15.00 -22.74
CA ASN A 670 13.72 -15.00 -24.09
C ASN A 670 14.78 -14.83 -25.19
N ARG A 671 15.93 -14.21 -24.89
CA ARG A 671 17.04 -14.05 -25.84
C ARG A 671 17.89 -15.31 -25.99
N MET A 672 17.73 -16.29 -25.10
CA MET A 672 18.42 -17.58 -25.21
C MET A 672 17.88 -18.38 -26.40
N THR A 673 18.75 -19.17 -27.04
CA THR A 673 18.31 -20.17 -28.01
C THR A 673 17.41 -21.20 -27.32
N PRO A 674 16.52 -21.90 -28.06
CA PRO A 674 15.69 -22.96 -27.46
C PRO A 674 16.50 -24.03 -26.73
N SER A 675 17.65 -24.45 -27.27
CA SER A 675 18.57 -25.38 -26.62
C SER A 675 19.25 -24.78 -25.39
N GLY A 676 19.70 -23.51 -25.47
CA GLY A 676 20.31 -22.82 -24.35
C GLY A 676 19.35 -22.64 -23.17
N TYR A 677 18.09 -22.30 -23.44
CA TYR A 677 17.07 -22.20 -22.39
C TYR A 677 16.75 -23.55 -21.75
N ARG A 678 16.73 -24.65 -22.53
CA ARG A 678 16.57 -26.01 -21.98
C ARG A 678 17.73 -26.38 -21.07
N ALA A 679 18.97 -26.18 -21.52
CA ALA A 679 20.16 -26.44 -20.72
C ALA A 679 20.18 -25.61 -19.42
N PHE A 680 19.81 -24.32 -19.51
CA PHE A 680 19.66 -23.45 -18.33
C PHE A 680 18.61 -24.00 -17.35
N LYS A 681 17.43 -24.39 -17.85
CA LYS A 681 16.35 -24.92 -17.03
C LYS A 681 16.74 -26.26 -16.38
N GLU A 682 17.48 -27.12 -17.09
CA GLU A 682 18.02 -28.38 -16.58
C GLU A 682 19.07 -28.16 -15.48
N GLU A 683 20.01 -27.23 -15.66
CA GLU A 683 20.99 -26.86 -14.64
C GLU A 683 20.31 -26.33 -13.38
N LEU A 684 19.38 -25.37 -13.55
CA LEU A 684 18.58 -24.82 -12.46
C LEU A 684 17.80 -25.92 -11.71
N THR A 685 17.16 -26.83 -12.45
CA THR A 685 16.39 -27.94 -11.89
C THR A 685 17.28 -28.84 -11.02
N ARG A 686 18.47 -29.21 -11.52
CA ARG A 686 19.43 -30.02 -10.77
C ARG A 686 19.87 -29.32 -9.49
N THR A 687 20.29 -28.05 -9.60
CA THR A 687 20.72 -27.28 -8.44
C THR A 687 19.62 -27.13 -7.38
N MET A 688 18.36 -26.90 -7.80
CA MET A 688 17.25 -26.84 -6.87
C MET A 688 16.94 -28.20 -6.23
N LEU A 689 17.04 -29.30 -6.97
CA LEU A 689 16.91 -30.66 -6.42
C LEU A 689 17.98 -30.94 -5.37
N ASP A 690 19.24 -30.55 -5.61
CA ASP A 690 20.33 -30.72 -4.66
C ASP A 690 20.00 -30.02 -3.32
N TYR A 691 19.42 -28.82 -3.36
CA TYR A 691 18.99 -28.13 -2.13
C TYR A 691 17.79 -28.77 -1.44
N VAL A 692 16.87 -29.36 -2.20
CA VAL A 692 15.75 -30.11 -1.61
C VAL A 692 16.28 -31.38 -0.93
N GLU A 693 17.25 -32.06 -1.54
CA GLU A 693 17.94 -33.24 -0.98
C GLU A 693 18.73 -32.91 0.30
N GLU A 694 19.36 -31.72 0.38
CA GLU A 694 20.00 -31.22 1.61
C GLU A 694 19.00 -31.11 2.80
N VAL A 695 17.74 -30.76 2.51
CA VAL A 695 16.70 -30.55 3.55
C VAL A 695 15.89 -31.81 3.81
N VAL A 696 15.66 -32.63 2.78
CA VAL A 696 14.90 -33.89 2.84
C VAL A 696 15.75 -35.00 2.22
N PRO A 697 16.66 -35.62 2.99
CA PRO A 697 17.52 -36.68 2.47
C PRO A 697 16.73 -37.88 1.93
N GLY A 698 17.13 -38.39 0.78
CA GLY A 698 16.50 -39.48 0.05
C GLY A 698 15.24 -39.09 -0.72
N VAL A 699 14.88 -37.79 -0.81
CA VAL A 699 13.66 -37.36 -1.51
C VAL A 699 13.74 -37.63 -3.01
N THR A 700 14.92 -37.47 -3.62
CA THR A 700 15.12 -37.68 -5.05
C THR A 700 14.83 -39.11 -5.52
N GLU A 701 15.02 -40.11 -4.65
CA GLU A 701 14.71 -41.52 -4.92
C GLU A 701 13.20 -41.78 -5.10
N HIS A 702 12.34 -40.87 -4.62
CA HIS A 702 10.89 -41.02 -4.62
C HIS A 702 10.18 -40.04 -5.57
N VAL A 703 10.93 -39.38 -6.45
CA VAL A 703 10.37 -38.41 -7.39
C VAL A 703 9.79 -39.11 -8.62
N VAL A 704 8.48 -38.95 -8.83
CA VAL A 704 7.73 -39.47 -9.99
C VAL A 704 7.72 -38.48 -11.15
N HIS A 705 7.76 -37.18 -10.84
CA HIS A 705 7.73 -36.11 -11.82
C HIS A 705 8.42 -34.86 -11.28
N VAL A 706 9.15 -34.18 -12.16
CA VAL A 706 9.75 -32.88 -11.90
C VAL A 706 9.25 -31.89 -12.94
N GLU A 707 8.77 -30.74 -12.50
CA GLU A 707 8.50 -29.60 -13.36
C GLU A 707 9.18 -28.35 -12.79
N ALA A 708 9.74 -27.51 -13.65
CA ALA A 708 10.32 -26.23 -13.23
C ALA A 708 9.63 -25.05 -13.90
N ALA A 709 9.49 -23.94 -13.19
CA ALA A 709 9.04 -22.65 -13.71
C ALA A 709 10.13 -21.58 -13.51
N THR A 710 10.14 -20.63 -14.44
CA THR A 710 11.11 -19.53 -14.51
C THR A 710 10.38 -18.22 -14.78
N PRO A 711 11.04 -17.05 -14.71
CA PRO A 711 10.45 -15.77 -15.10
C PRO A 711 9.80 -15.79 -16.50
N ARG A 712 10.40 -16.52 -17.44
CA ARG A 712 9.83 -16.74 -18.78
C ARG A 712 8.50 -17.50 -18.74
N THR A 713 8.36 -18.44 -17.81
CA THR A 713 7.12 -19.22 -17.60
C THR A 713 6.02 -18.31 -17.04
N PHE A 714 6.31 -17.51 -16.01
CA PHE A 714 5.36 -16.57 -15.42
C PHE A 714 4.91 -15.50 -16.42
N TYR A 715 5.84 -14.95 -17.21
CA TYR A 715 5.51 -14.01 -18.29
C TYR A 715 4.58 -14.65 -19.33
N ARG A 716 4.88 -15.88 -19.78
CA ARG A 716 4.07 -16.60 -20.78
C ARG A 716 2.61 -16.75 -20.34
N TYR A 717 2.37 -17.10 -19.07
CA TYR A 717 1.02 -17.38 -18.59
C TYR A 717 0.27 -16.12 -18.15
N THR A 718 0.94 -15.13 -17.57
CA THR A 718 0.24 -13.99 -16.93
C THR A 718 0.41 -12.66 -17.66
N TRP A 719 1.41 -12.51 -18.53
CA TRP A 719 1.87 -11.22 -19.09
C TRP A 719 2.24 -10.15 -18.05
N ASN A 720 2.46 -10.51 -16.79
CA ASN A 720 3.10 -9.59 -15.85
C ASN A 720 4.50 -9.23 -16.35
N HIS A 721 4.84 -7.94 -16.32
CA HIS A 721 6.07 -7.43 -16.92
C HIS A 721 7.30 -8.18 -16.37
N GLN A 722 8.17 -8.65 -17.26
CA GLN A 722 9.34 -9.48 -16.96
C GLN A 722 9.09 -10.75 -16.14
N GLY A 723 7.84 -11.22 -16.00
CA GLY A 723 7.50 -12.37 -15.17
C GLY A 723 7.41 -12.06 -13.68
N ALA A 724 7.25 -10.79 -13.31
CA ALA A 724 7.10 -10.35 -11.93
C ALA A 724 5.91 -11.02 -11.23
N ILE A 725 6.13 -11.63 -10.06
CA ILE A 725 5.09 -12.38 -9.34
C ILE A 725 4.29 -11.51 -8.36
N TYR A 726 4.79 -10.30 -8.04
CA TYR A 726 4.13 -9.31 -7.19
C TYR A 726 3.74 -8.02 -7.94
N GLY A 727 3.74 -8.06 -9.28
CA GLY A 727 3.39 -6.91 -10.12
C GLY A 727 4.53 -5.90 -10.28
N LEU A 728 4.21 -4.61 -10.38
CA LEU A 728 5.20 -3.54 -10.47
C LEU A 728 5.52 -3.01 -9.07
N GLU A 729 6.79 -2.68 -8.83
CA GLU A 729 7.21 -2.01 -7.61
C GLU A 729 6.63 -0.60 -7.54
N PRO A 730 6.23 -0.13 -6.34
CA PRO A 730 5.87 1.26 -6.12
C PRO A 730 7.08 2.18 -6.34
N GLU A 731 6.81 3.44 -6.68
CA GLU A 731 7.84 4.46 -6.84
C GLU A 731 8.42 4.87 -5.50
N ASP A 732 9.70 5.23 -5.48
CA ASP A 732 10.31 5.86 -4.31
C ASP A 732 9.82 7.30 -4.17
N GLY A 733 8.91 7.53 -3.23
CA GLY A 733 8.45 8.86 -2.86
C GLY A 733 9.22 9.45 -1.67
N PRO A 734 9.15 10.79 -1.46
CA PRO A 734 9.82 11.46 -0.35
C PRO A 734 9.32 11.04 1.05
N GLU A 735 8.19 10.34 1.11
CA GLU A 735 7.58 9.84 2.34
C GLU A 735 7.39 8.32 2.34
N GLY A 736 8.10 7.64 1.42
CA GLY A 736 7.99 6.20 1.21
C GLY A 736 7.36 5.84 -0.14
N PRO A 737 7.07 4.55 -0.35
CA PRO A 737 6.64 4.03 -1.64
C PRO A 737 5.26 4.53 -2.07
N VAL A 738 5.15 4.95 -3.34
CA VAL A 738 3.93 5.48 -3.96
C VAL A 738 3.46 4.53 -5.06
N TRP A 739 2.29 3.92 -4.87
CA TRP A 739 1.69 3.05 -5.87
C TRP A 739 1.00 3.83 -6.99
N LEU A 740 0.74 3.14 -8.09
CA LEU A 740 -0.24 3.61 -9.05
C LEU A 740 -1.63 3.67 -8.40
N ASP A 741 -2.35 4.74 -8.71
CA ASP A 741 -3.76 4.84 -8.36
C ASP A 741 -4.58 3.87 -9.26
N ARG A 742 -5.69 3.40 -8.73
CA ARG A 742 -6.68 2.60 -9.45
C ARG A 742 -7.38 3.46 -10.51
N LYS A 743 -7.51 4.77 -10.28
CA LYS A 743 -8.03 5.73 -11.28
C LYS A 743 -6.92 6.07 -12.27
N THR A 744 -7.21 5.95 -13.56
CA THR A 744 -6.25 6.30 -14.62
C THR A 744 -6.51 7.69 -15.20
N PRO A 745 -5.56 8.27 -15.96
CA PRO A 745 -5.82 9.50 -16.71
C PRO A 745 -6.91 9.38 -17.79
N ILE A 746 -7.30 8.16 -18.17
CA ILE A 746 -8.36 7.91 -19.16
C ILE A 746 -9.69 7.74 -18.41
N PRO A 747 -10.67 8.65 -18.60
CA PRO A 747 -11.97 8.50 -17.97
C PRO A 747 -12.65 7.18 -18.36
N GLY A 748 -13.18 6.48 -17.36
CA GLY A 748 -13.81 5.15 -17.54
C GLY A 748 -12.83 3.98 -17.49
N LEU A 749 -11.51 4.20 -17.49
CA LEU A 749 -10.52 3.14 -17.31
C LEU A 749 -10.01 3.09 -15.87
N TRP A 750 -10.11 1.90 -15.28
CA TRP A 750 -9.67 1.60 -13.91
C TRP A 750 -8.63 0.49 -13.90
N LEU A 751 -7.80 0.46 -12.86
CA LEU A 751 -6.85 -0.61 -12.57
C LEU A 751 -7.23 -1.35 -11.29
N VAL A 752 -6.99 -2.66 -11.28
CA VAL A 752 -7.03 -3.54 -10.09
C VAL A 752 -5.86 -4.52 -10.17
N GLY A 753 -5.58 -5.22 -9.08
CA GLY A 753 -4.52 -6.24 -9.02
C GLY A 753 -3.29 -5.82 -8.22
N ALA A 754 -2.19 -6.56 -8.37
CA ALA A 754 -1.03 -6.48 -7.48
C ALA A 754 -0.18 -5.20 -7.64
N SER A 755 -0.27 -4.54 -8.81
CA SER A 755 0.53 -3.34 -9.15
C SER A 755 -0.12 -2.02 -8.73
N VAL A 756 -1.23 -2.05 -8.00
CA VAL A 756 -1.94 -0.88 -7.50
C VAL A 756 -2.18 -0.99 -6.00
N GLU A 757 -2.38 0.14 -5.33
CA GLU A 757 -2.65 0.17 -3.88
C GLU A 757 -3.81 -0.79 -3.52
N PRO A 758 -3.66 -1.67 -2.50
CA PRO A 758 -2.59 -1.70 -1.49
C PRO A 758 -1.33 -2.51 -1.84
N GLY A 759 -1.31 -3.20 -3.00
CA GLY A 759 -0.18 -4.00 -3.47
C GLY A 759 -0.51 -5.48 -3.65
N PRO A 760 0.51 -6.37 -3.58
CA PRO A 760 0.38 -7.79 -3.91
C PRO A 760 -0.30 -8.62 -2.82
N GLY A 761 -0.48 -9.92 -3.11
CA GLY A 761 -1.11 -10.90 -2.23
C GLY A 761 -2.62 -10.98 -2.41
N ILE A 762 -3.22 -12.15 -2.08
CA ILE A 762 -4.65 -12.41 -2.29
C ILE A 762 -5.52 -11.38 -1.58
N GLU A 763 -5.21 -11.09 -0.32
CA GLU A 763 -5.91 -10.05 0.43
C GLU A 763 -5.78 -8.67 -0.23
N GLY A 764 -4.56 -8.29 -0.64
CA GLY A 764 -4.29 -7.01 -1.30
C GLY A 764 -5.08 -6.83 -2.59
N VAL A 765 -5.11 -7.85 -3.45
CA VAL A 765 -5.85 -7.77 -4.71
C VAL A 765 -7.37 -7.82 -4.50
N VAL A 766 -7.87 -8.53 -3.49
CA VAL A 766 -9.29 -8.49 -3.06
C VAL A 766 -9.67 -7.08 -2.58
N ILE A 767 -8.79 -6.42 -1.80
CA ILE A 767 -8.98 -5.03 -1.40
C ILE A 767 -9.06 -4.11 -2.63
N SER A 768 -8.13 -4.27 -3.59
CA SER A 768 -8.10 -3.45 -4.81
C SER A 768 -9.40 -3.58 -5.64
N GLY A 769 -9.88 -4.82 -5.81
CA GLY A 769 -11.09 -5.12 -6.58
C GLY A 769 -12.34 -4.62 -5.89
N THR A 770 -12.43 -4.81 -4.56
CA THR A 770 -13.54 -4.30 -3.75
C THR A 770 -13.59 -2.78 -3.76
N TYR A 771 -12.45 -2.10 -3.60
CA TYR A 771 -12.39 -0.65 -3.67
C TYR A 771 -12.84 -0.14 -5.05
N CYS A 772 -12.35 -0.74 -6.14
CA CYS A 772 -12.75 -0.38 -7.50
C CYS A 772 -14.26 -0.54 -7.69
N ALA A 773 -14.84 -1.65 -7.25
CA ALA A 773 -16.28 -1.84 -7.28
C ALA A 773 -17.01 -0.77 -6.46
N ASN A 774 -16.58 -0.43 -5.25
CA ASN A 774 -17.22 0.59 -4.40
C ASN A 774 -17.27 1.98 -5.05
N GLU A 775 -16.23 2.37 -5.77
CA GLU A 775 -16.19 3.64 -6.49
C GLU A 775 -17.08 3.67 -7.74
N ILE A 776 -17.22 2.53 -8.42
CA ILE A 776 -18.13 2.38 -9.57
C ILE A 776 -19.56 2.26 -9.03
N ARG A 777 -20.24 3.40 -8.93
CA ARG A 777 -21.63 3.48 -8.44
C ARG A 777 -22.62 3.01 -9.50
N ALA A 778 -23.56 2.16 -9.09
CA ALA A 778 -24.79 1.90 -9.83
C ALA A 778 -25.68 3.16 -9.73
N GLY A 779 -25.64 4.02 -10.75
CA GLY A 779 -26.41 5.25 -10.74
C GLY A 779 -26.37 5.94 -12.07
N ARG A 780 -27.43 5.70 -12.87
CA ARG A 780 -27.89 6.50 -14.02
C ARG A 780 -26.79 7.36 -14.63
N THR A 781 -25.90 6.72 -15.36
CA THR A 781 -25.21 7.46 -16.39
C THR A 781 -26.29 7.90 -17.38
N GLY A 782 -26.67 9.17 -17.29
CA GLY A 782 -27.36 9.86 -18.37
C GLY A 782 -26.42 9.90 -19.56
N PHE A 783 -26.31 8.77 -20.25
CA PHE A 783 -25.64 8.62 -21.52
C PHE A 783 -26.70 8.80 -22.59
N THR A 784 -26.90 10.05 -23.01
CA THR A 784 -27.42 10.30 -24.36
C THR A 784 -26.22 10.16 -25.31
N LEU A 785 -26.36 9.25 -26.28
CA LEU A 785 -25.43 9.06 -27.40
C LEU A 785 -25.24 10.33 -28.21
#